data_AF-A0A7H8RFB5-F1
#
_entry.id   AF-A0A7H8RFB5-F1
#
_cell.length_a   1.000
_cell.length_b   1.000
_cell.length_c   1.000
_cell.angle_alpha   90.00
_cell.angle_beta   90.00
_cell.angle_gamma   90.00
#
_symmetry.space_group_name_H-M   'P 1'
#
loop_
_entity.id
_entity.type
_entity.pdbx_description
1 polymer ?
#
loop_
_entity_poly.entity_id
_entity_poly.type
_entity_poly.pdbx_seq_one_letter_code
_entity_poly.pdbx_strand_id
1 'polypeptide(L)'
;MNSRTLDIENDASVDGFELGSYDLVIAGSVLHATHIISHTMKSVQSCLNLGADIVRSSFIGGLMEGWWSGSDDDRIWNPAVTEDQWDAILHEIGFSGIGLSLHDYENPDCWECSVILSTAVGLPSCSNQGAREEQTVCFIGDPTSSFQRNIFERGKIALASHLSAAVIIEMRRLEDCVPAKTSTVVFTTETEAPFLFNLSAKDTGVLGCRRMDKNTSKREIHSTRKNARTRLELRRSSQQSTSVTSCQGPYGPPQPSIRSLEEAGPVRLAIEHHGLLDTLHWTEEKQYSPQDQMQPDEVEVQVQAVGMNFKDSLIALGRMPGETFGQEFAGIVTRAGNNAPFRAGDRVAGGSTESFKTLVRTTANLPCRIPDNMTFAEAASVPTQFCTAWQVIHEIARLKKGESILIRAAAGGTGQASLQIAQSVGAEIYATVGSKSKKDILMTEYGIPADHIFYSRHVSFSRGIMRATKGRGVDVIINSLSGDLLRASWECIGAGGWFVEIGKRDILSNSNLPMAPFGNNATFTHFYGSNMLGSDDWKMCTEALFGLFVSSQLHIQRPLQVLSISDAEDSFRMMQSGRAAGKIVLQVEPHAPVRTILQPKQRLCTLDAHATYVVVGGLGGLGRTILRWMVSRGARNMVLLGRSGATSTKALELLAKLRAQHPDIRIETPRCNVVDMGTLQHVLQNVTRFMPPIRGCVQAAMVLRDIMSSDMPYEDWHTSLDYKLRGSRNLAQNLPAESLQERAIVFQALVEKLTRACNLRPERVDTYRHVPIRNLAWIRFSRSRCATGLGRSSVQMSPYLSSWAARRC
;
A
#
# COMPACT_ATOMS: atom_id res chain seq x y z
N MET A 1 -35.76 -0.13 28.95
CA MET A 1 -34.42 0.50 29.16
C MET A 1 -34.46 1.94 28.67
N ASN A 2 -33.74 2.85 29.35
CA ASN A 2 -33.52 4.23 28.93
C ASN A 2 -32.45 4.24 27.82
N SER A 3 -32.85 4.21 26.55
CA SER A 3 -31.91 4.49 25.45
C SER A 3 -31.69 6.00 25.36
N ARG A 4 -30.46 6.44 25.54
CA ARG A 4 -30.02 7.82 25.32
C ARG A 4 -28.90 7.81 24.29
N THR A 5 -28.82 8.85 23.50
CA THR A 5 -27.68 9.05 22.60
C THR A 5 -26.46 9.38 23.44
N LEU A 6 -25.36 8.68 23.21
CA LEU A 6 -24.06 8.97 23.79
C LEU A 6 -23.11 9.26 22.63
N ASP A 7 -22.53 10.45 22.63
CA ASP A 7 -21.36 10.74 21.85
C ASP A 7 -20.13 10.44 22.71
N ILE A 8 -19.49 9.30 22.43
CA ILE A 8 -18.39 8.79 23.25
C ILE A 8 -17.11 9.63 23.12
N GLU A 9 -17.08 10.60 22.19
CA GLU A 9 -16.01 11.60 22.12
C GLU A 9 -16.14 12.68 23.19
N ASN A 10 -17.31 12.84 23.80
CA ASN A 10 -17.55 13.74 24.91
C ASN A 10 -17.51 13.00 26.27
N ASP A 11 -17.41 13.74 27.36
CA ASP A 11 -17.60 13.17 28.70
C ASP A 11 -19.05 12.69 28.83
N ALA A 12 -19.24 11.42 29.15
CA ALA A 12 -20.56 10.79 29.21
C ALA A 12 -21.53 11.49 30.18
N SER A 13 -21.03 12.23 31.18
CA SER A 13 -21.85 13.07 32.05
C SER A 13 -22.57 14.21 31.32
N VAL A 14 -21.97 14.74 30.24
CA VAL A 14 -22.57 15.79 29.39
C VAL A 14 -23.80 15.28 28.65
N ASP A 15 -23.77 14.03 28.22
CA ASP A 15 -24.91 13.33 27.60
C ASP A 15 -25.88 12.72 28.64
N GLY A 16 -25.67 13.03 29.93
CA GLY A 16 -26.54 12.67 31.03
C GLY A 16 -26.45 11.21 31.46
N PHE A 17 -25.29 10.56 31.27
CA PHE A 17 -24.99 9.24 31.81
C PHE A 17 -24.39 9.35 33.22
N GLU A 18 -24.83 8.48 34.13
CA GLU A 18 -24.33 8.46 35.51
C GLU A 18 -22.95 7.79 35.56
N LEU A 19 -21.91 8.54 35.92
CA LEU A 19 -20.54 8.04 36.05
C LEU A 19 -20.44 6.94 37.13
N GLY A 20 -19.61 5.92 36.87
CA GLY A 20 -19.36 4.81 37.79
C GLY A 20 -20.58 3.94 38.10
N SER A 21 -21.63 3.99 37.26
CA SER A 21 -22.88 3.26 37.48
C SER A 21 -23.02 1.99 36.63
N TYR A 22 -22.12 1.77 35.65
CA TYR A 22 -22.25 0.69 34.67
C TYR A 22 -21.29 -0.47 34.93
N ASP A 23 -21.82 -1.67 35.15
CA ASP A 23 -21.02 -2.86 35.47
C ASP A 23 -20.32 -3.51 34.26
N LEU A 24 -20.69 -3.15 33.02
CA LEU A 24 -20.09 -3.64 31.77
C LEU A 24 -20.40 -2.64 30.63
N VAL A 25 -19.44 -2.37 29.76
CA VAL A 25 -19.62 -1.57 28.54
C VAL A 25 -19.25 -2.43 27.34
N ILE A 26 -20.20 -2.67 26.43
CA ILE A 26 -19.96 -3.44 25.21
C ILE A 26 -19.87 -2.47 24.04
N ALA A 27 -18.77 -2.51 23.29
CA ALA A 27 -18.55 -1.59 22.18
C ALA A 27 -18.13 -2.34 20.91
N GLY A 28 -19.09 -2.62 20.03
CA GLY A 28 -18.82 -3.29 18.76
C GLY A 28 -18.31 -2.32 17.71
N SER A 29 -17.04 -2.41 17.30
CA SER A 29 -16.51 -1.68 16.15
C SER A 29 -16.72 -0.15 16.16
N VAL A 30 -16.66 0.51 17.32
CA VAL A 30 -16.90 1.98 17.39
C VAL A 30 -15.78 2.78 18.07
N LEU A 31 -15.09 2.23 19.08
CA LEU A 31 -14.11 3.00 19.87
C LEU A 31 -12.84 3.35 19.11
N HIS A 32 -12.51 2.57 18.08
CA HIS A 32 -11.39 2.85 17.19
C HIS A 32 -11.72 3.93 16.16
N ALA A 33 -12.99 4.31 15.99
CA ALA A 33 -13.42 5.23 14.93
C ALA A 33 -13.56 6.67 15.44
N THR A 34 -13.04 6.96 16.64
CA THR A 34 -13.06 8.27 17.26
C THR A 34 -11.78 9.06 16.98
N HIS A 35 -11.83 10.37 17.19
CA HIS A 35 -10.72 11.29 16.91
C HIS A 35 -9.46 10.98 17.74
N ILE A 36 -9.63 10.66 19.02
CA ILE A 36 -8.55 10.34 19.95
C ILE A 36 -8.98 9.15 20.82
N ILE A 37 -8.41 7.96 20.60
CA ILE A 37 -8.82 6.72 21.32
C ILE A 37 -8.65 6.91 22.82
N SER A 38 -7.57 7.55 23.25
CA SER A 38 -7.28 7.69 24.68
C SER A 38 -8.30 8.56 25.42
N HIS A 39 -8.87 9.57 24.73
CA HIS A 39 -9.95 10.38 25.29
C HIS A 39 -11.25 9.59 25.39
N THR A 40 -11.61 8.88 24.32
CA THR A 40 -12.77 7.98 24.26
C THR A 40 -12.71 6.93 25.37
N MET A 41 -11.55 6.30 25.55
CA MET A 41 -11.36 5.25 26.56
C MET A 41 -11.40 5.79 28.00
N LYS A 42 -11.05 7.06 28.24
CA LYS A 42 -11.27 7.73 29.53
C LYS A 42 -12.77 7.96 29.82
N SER A 43 -13.55 8.33 28.81
CA SER A 43 -15.01 8.44 28.93
C SER A 43 -15.66 7.07 29.18
N VAL A 44 -15.16 6.01 28.53
CA VAL A 44 -15.57 4.62 28.82
C VAL A 44 -15.20 4.22 30.26
N GLN A 45 -14.00 4.55 30.72
CA GLN A 45 -13.56 4.27 32.09
C GLN A 45 -14.42 4.98 33.14
N SER A 46 -14.79 6.25 32.91
CA SER A 46 -15.57 7.04 33.86
C SER A 46 -17.01 6.54 33.99
N CYS A 47 -17.55 5.91 32.95
CA CYS A 47 -18.84 5.21 33.01
C CYS A 47 -18.74 3.88 33.77
N LEU A 48 -17.59 3.21 33.66
CA LEU A 48 -17.43 1.84 34.09
C LEU A 48 -17.24 1.69 35.59
N ASN A 49 -17.81 0.59 36.06
CA ASN A 49 -17.46 -0.07 37.28
C ASN A 49 -16.62 -1.34 36.99
N LEU A 50 -16.73 -2.00 35.83
CA LEU A 50 -15.79 -3.06 35.40
C LEU A 50 -15.97 -3.52 33.92
N GLY A 51 -14.98 -3.25 33.08
CA GLY A 51 -14.63 -4.00 31.85
C GLY A 51 -15.42 -3.78 30.55
N ALA A 52 -14.75 -4.05 29.42
CA ALA A 52 -15.28 -3.84 28.06
C ALA A 52 -14.81 -4.90 27.03
N ASP A 53 -15.62 -5.11 25.99
CA ASP A 53 -15.46 -6.12 24.92
C ASP A 53 -15.66 -5.48 23.51
N ILE A 54 -14.80 -5.78 22.52
CA ILE A 54 -14.76 -5.13 21.17
C ILE A 54 -14.42 -6.12 20.04
N VAL A 55 -15.10 -6.06 18.88
CA VAL A 55 -14.85 -6.86 17.62
C VAL A 55 -14.81 -5.96 16.37
N ARG A 56 -14.02 -6.22 15.29
CA ARG A 56 -14.01 -5.44 14.01
C ARG A 56 -13.27 -6.00 12.75
N SER A 57 -13.75 -5.74 11.51
CA SER A 57 -13.03 -5.87 10.19
C SER A 57 -12.94 -4.52 9.39
N SER A 58 -12.02 -4.37 8.41
CA SER A 58 -11.36 -3.08 8.03
C SER A 58 -11.45 -2.52 6.59
N PHE A 59 -12.10 -3.15 5.60
CA PHE A 59 -11.94 -2.72 4.18
C PHE A 59 -12.97 -1.69 3.65
N ILE A 60 -14.19 -1.58 4.21
CA ILE A 60 -15.23 -0.65 3.69
C ILE A 60 -15.02 0.79 4.14
N GLY A 61 -14.56 0.98 5.37
CA GLY A 61 -14.73 2.26 6.06
C GLY A 61 -13.87 3.40 5.52
N GLY A 62 -12.73 3.12 4.87
CA GLY A 62 -11.81 4.14 4.32
C GLY A 62 -12.40 5.12 3.29
N LEU A 63 -13.63 4.87 2.84
CA LEU A 63 -14.38 5.75 1.95
C LEU A 63 -15.30 6.74 2.70
N MET A 64 -15.41 6.65 4.02
CA MET A 64 -16.20 7.56 4.86
C MET A 64 -15.28 8.57 5.55
N GLU A 65 -15.66 9.84 5.59
CA GLU A 65 -14.86 10.93 6.18
C GLU A 65 -14.52 10.65 7.65
N GLY A 66 -15.48 10.12 8.43
CA GLY A 66 -15.27 9.73 9.84
C GLY A 66 -14.33 8.53 10.07
N TRP A 67 -13.87 7.84 9.03
CA TRP A 67 -12.88 6.77 9.17
C TRP A 67 -11.46 7.28 9.37
N TRP A 68 -11.19 8.51 8.93
CA TRP A 68 -9.89 9.15 9.04
C TRP A 68 -9.80 10.10 10.24
N SER A 69 -10.82 10.12 11.11
CA SER A 69 -10.87 10.98 12.30
C SER A 69 -9.68 10.77 13.25
N GLY A 70 -9.02 9.61 13.25
CA GLY A 70 -7.83 9.33 14.06
C GLY A 70 -6.51 9.92 13.58
N SER A 71 -6.51 10.89 12.64
CA SER A 71 -5.26 11.48 12.13
C SER A 71 -4.40 12.17 13.20
N ASP A 72 -5.03 12.56 14.31
CA ASP A 72 -4.43 13.43 15.34
C ASP A 72 -3.81 12.66 16.52
N ASP A 73 -3.94 11.33 16.58
CA ASP A 73 -3.35 10.45 17.61
C ASP A 73 -2.47 9.32 17.03
N ASP A 74 -1.69 9.65 16.00
CA ASP A 74 -0.72 8.79 15.29
C ASP A 74 -1.31 7.67 14.41
N ARG A 75 -2.64 7.59 14.27
CA ARG A 75 -3.34 6.63 13.39
C ARG A 75 -3.53 7.17 11.97
N ILE A 76 -2.41 7.48 11.31
CA ILE A 76 -2.35 8.18 10.01
C ILE A 76 -2.84 7.31 8.83
N TRP A 77 -2.62 5.99 8.88
CA TRP A 77 -2.85 5.09 7.73
C TRP A 77 -4.07 4.17 7.89
N ASN A 78 -4.53 3.97 9.12
CA ASN A 78 -5.65 3.09 9.46
C ASN A 78 -6.18 3.48 10.85
N PRO A 79 -7.51 3.64 11.04
CA PRO A 79 -8.07 3.91 12.37
C PRO A 79 -7.97 2.74 13.35
N ALA A 80 -7.64 1.52 12.88
CA ALA A 80 -7.40 0.38 13.76
C ALA A 80 -5.97 0.38 14.32
N VAL A 81 -5.82 -0.07 15.56
CA VAL A 81 -4.55 -0.29 16.24
C VAL A 81 -4.35 -1.79 16.51
N THR A 82 -3.10 -2.23 16.63
CA THR A 82 -2.74 -3.63 16.90
C THR A 82 -3.13 -4.05 18.33
N GLU A 83 -3.12 -5.36 18.63
CA GLU A 83 -3.36 -5.85 19.99
C GLU A 83 -2.34 -5.27 20.99
N ASP A 84 -1.06 -5.17 20.63
CA ASP A 84 -0.04 -4.57 21.48
C ASP A 84 -0.29 -3.07 21.76
N GLN A 85 -0.78 -2.35 20.75
CA GLN A 85 -1.15 -0.93 20.91
C GLN A 85 -2.41 -0.79 21.77
N TRP A 86 -3.40 -1.66 21.59
CA TRP A 86 -4.57 -1.71 22.46
C TRP A 86 -4.20 -2.02 23.90
N ASP A 87 -3.30 -2.98 24.12
CA ASP A 87 -2.81 -3.35 25.45
C ASP A 87 -2.12 -2.16 26.13
N ALA A 88 -1.26 -1.45 25.41
CA ALA A 88 -0.58 -0.24 25.89
C ALA A 88 -1.56 0.90 26.24
N ILE A 89 -2.52 1.20 25.34
CA ILE A 89 -3.53 2.25 25.55
C ILE A 89 -4.43 1.92 26.75
N LEU A 90 -4.84 0.65 26.89
CA LEU A 90 -5.63 0.19 28.03
C LEU A 90 -4.86 0.34 29.34
N HIS A 91 -3.57 -0.02 29.36
CA HIS A 91 -2.72 0.18 30.53
C HIS A 91 -2.55 1.65 30.90
N GLU A 92 -2.28 2.53 29.93
CA GLU A 92 -2.08 3.96 30.16
C GLU A 92 -3.30 4.63 30.80
N ILE A 93 -4.50 4.16 30.46
CA ILE A 93 -5.77 4.79 30.87
C ILE A 93 -6.31 4.18 32.17
N GLY A 94 -5.61 3.22 32.77
CA GLY A 94 -6.02 2.59 34.03
C GLY A 94 -7.00 1.43 33.84
N PHE A 95 -6.82 0.65 32.78
CA PHE A 95 -7.32 -0.72 32.65
C PHE A 95 -6.18 -1.74 32.86
N SER A 96 -6.55 -3.01 32.95
CA SER A 96 -5.65 -4.13 33.25
C SER A 96 -4.83 -4.61 32.05
N GLY A 97 -4.93 -3.94 30.90
CA GLY A 97 -4.51 -4.48 29.60
C GLY A 97 -5.51 -5.53 29.08
N ILE A 98 -5.15 -6.21 27.99
CA ILE A 98 -5.96 -7.26 27.36
C ILE A 98 -5.89 -8.53 28.23
N GLY A 99 -7.00 -8.85 28.90
CA GLY A 99 -7.15 -10.05 29.72
C GLY A 99 -7.56 -11.30 28.94
N LEU A 100 -8.28 -11.13 27.82
CA LEU A 100 -8.62 -12.17 26.87
C LEU A 100 -8.60 -11.58 25.47
N SER A 101 -8.01 -12.28 24.50
CA SER A 101 -8.19 -12.00 23.07
C SER A 101 -8.68 -13.26 22.38
N LEU A 102 -9.81 -13.17 21.67
CA LEU A 102 -10.35 -14.25 20.85
C LEU A 102 -10.24 -13.86 19.38
N HIS A 103 -9.31 -14.50 18.67
CA HIS A 103 -9.11 -14.29 17.24
C HIS A 103 -10.16 -14.99 16.39
N ASP A 104 -10.45 -14.45 15.23
CA ASP A 104 -11.41 -14.99 14.27
C ASP A 104 -10.88 -16.14 13.38
N TYR A 105 -9.57 -16.40 13.42
CA TYR A 105 -8.91 -17.55 12.78
C TYR A 105 -7.85 -18.17 13.70
N GLU A 106 -7.57 -19.47 13.56
CA GLU A 106 -6.46 -20.12 14.29
C GLU A 106 -5.08 -19.78 13.73
N ASN A 107 -5.00 -19.43 12.43
CA ASN A 107 -3.74 -19.03 11.80
C ASN A 107 -3.52 -17.52 12.00
N PRO A 108 -2.40 -17.10 12.63
CA PRO A 108 -2.04 -15.69 12.80
C PRO A 108 -1.99 -14.90 11.49
N ASP A 109 -1.61 -15.55 10.38
CA ASP A 109 -1.54 -14.90 9.06
C ASP A 109 -2.92 -14.55 8.48
N CYS A 110 -3.99 -15.04 9.11
CA CYS A 110 -5.37 -14.85 8.67
C CYS A 110 -6.19 -14.00 9.65
N TRP A 111 -5.64 -13.56 10.78
CA TRP A 111 -6.38 -12.76 11.76
C TRP A 111 -6.91 -11.46 11.12
N GLU A 112 -8.23 -11.30 11.09
CA GLU A 112 -8.89 -10.10 10.58
C GLU A 112 -9.59 -9.32 11.70
N CYS A 113 -10.00 -10.00 12.78
CA CYS A 113 -10.64 -9.40 13.94
C CYS A 113 -10.38 -10.18 15.24
N SER A 114 -10.33 -9.45 16.35
CA SER A 114 -10.22 -10.04 17.69
C SER A 114 -11.30 -9.50 18.61
N VAL A 115 -11.79 -10.36 19.51
CA VAL A 115 -12.61 -9.95 20.66
C VAL A 115 -11.71 -9.75 21.86
N ILE A 116 -11.53 -8.51 22.32
CA ILE A 116 -10.64 -8.19 23.45
C ILE A 116 -11.41 -7.83 24.71
N LEU A 117 -11.10 -8.49 25.83
CA LEU A 117 -11.65 -8.20 27.16
C LEU A 117 -10.62 -7.49 28.03
N SER A 118 -11.00 -6.39 28.68
CA SER A 118 -10.15 -5.68 29.63
C SER A 118 -10.91 -5.27 30.90
N THR A 119 -10.22 -5.05 32.02
CA THR A 119 -10.80 -4.69 33.33
C THR A 119 -10.31 -3.32 33.81
N ALA A 120 -11.19 -2.43 34.25
CA ALA A 120 -10.78 -1.14 34.84
C ALA A 120 -10.05 -1.33 36.19
N VAL A 121 -8.95 -0.62 36.41
CA VAL A 121 -8.07 -0.70 37.59
C VAL A 121 -8.06 0.63 38.33
N GLY A 122 -8.21 0.62 39.67
CA GLY A 122 -8.07 1.82 40.51
C GLY A 122 -9.36 2.53 40.95
N LEU A 123 -10.55 1.96 40.72
CA LEU A 123 -11.79 2.49 41.30
C LEU A 123 -11.89 2.16 42.80
N PRO A 124 -12.33 3.09 43.67
CA PRO A 124 -12.46 2.83 45.10
C PRO A 124 -13.42 1.66 45.33
N SER A 125 -12.93 0.62 46.02
CA SER A 125 -13.70 -0.54 46.39
C SER A 125 -14.85 -0.13 47.32
N CYS A 126 -16.09 -0.22 46.87
CA CYS A 126 -17.24 -0.22 47.78
C CYS A 126 -17.13 -1.45 48.69
N SER A 127 -16.67 -1.22 49.92
CA SER A 127 -16.75 -2.14 51.03
C SER A 127 -18.22 -2.35 51.41
N ASN A 128 -18.90 -3.30 50.76
CA ASN A 128 -20.15 -3.85 51.27
C ASN A 128 -19.92 -5.31 51.65
N GLN A 129 -19.60 -5.52 52.93
CA GLN A 129 -19.92 -6.77 53.60
C GLN A 129 -21.47 -6.84 53.70
N GLY A 130 -22.10 -7.58 52.79
CA GLY A 130 -23.55 -7.82 52.76
C GLY A 130 -23.84 -9.15 52.07
N ALA A 131 -24.83 -9.88 52.59
CA ALA A 131 -25.12 -11.31 52.36
C ALA A 131 -25.01 -11.82 50.90
N ARG A 132 -24.44 -13.02 50.73
CA ARG A 132 -24.36 -13.77 49.45
C ARG A 132 -25.76 -14.07 48.90
N GLU A 133 -26.13 -13.52 47.76
CA GLU A 133 -27.31 -13.94 46.97
C GLU A 133 -26.98 -15.21 46.16
N GLU A 134 -27.92 -16.14 46.10
CA GLU A 134 -27.78 -17.42 45.37
C GLU A 134 -27.80 -17.22 43.85
N GLN A 135 -26.66 -17.36 43.17
CA GLN A 135 -26.58 -17.39 41.69
C GLN A 135 -26.63 -18.83 41.16
N THR A 136 -27.45 -19.05 40.13
CA THR A 136 -27.60 -20.36 39.46
C THR A 136 -27.06 -20.27 38.03
N VAL A 137 -26.30 -21.26 37.55
CA VAL A 137 -25.85 -21.32 36.14
C VAL A 137 -26.49 -22.50 35.42
N CYS A 138 -27.04 -22.22 34.25
CA CYS A 138 -27.70 -23.20 33.39
C CYS A 138 -26.82 -23.53 32.18
N PHE A 139 -26.46 -24.79 32.02
CA PHE A 139 -25.79 -25.26 30.81
C PHE A 139 -26.80 -25.91 29.87
N ILE A 140 -26.91 -25.38 28.66
CA ILE A 140 -27.75 -25.94 27.59
C ILE A 140 -26.86 -26.80 26.70
N GLY A 141 -27.08 -28.11 26.78
CA GLY A 141 -26.26 -29.08 26.08
C GLY A 141 -26.97 -30.41 25.93
N ASP A 142 -26.38 -31.33 25.17
CA ASP A 142 -26.82 -32.71 25.13
C ASP A 142 -26.22 -33.48 26.33
N PRO A 143 -27.04 -33.89 27.32
CA PRO A 143 -26.55 -34.62 28.47
C PRO A 143 -26.15 -36.05 28.11
N THR A 144 -26.34 -36.53 26.88
CA THR A 144 -25.81 -37.81 26.41
C THR A 144 -24.38 -37.69 25.89
N SER A 145 -23.93 -36.48 25.52
CA SER A 145 -22.57 -36.22 25.02
C SER A 145 -21.54 -36.24 26.15
N SER A 146 -20.52 -37.08 25.99
CA SER A 146 -19.39 -37.15 26.93
C SER A 146 -18.51 -35.88 26.89
N PHE A 147 -18.39 -35.23 25.73
CA PHE A 147 -17.57 -34.02 25.57
C PHE A 147 -18.27 -32.79 26.17
N GLN A 148 -19.57 -32.60 25.88
CA GLN A 148 -20.34 -31.50 26.46
C GLN A 148 -20.51 -31.65 27.97
N ARG A 149 -20.67 -32.89 28.48
CA ARG A 149 -20.57 -33.16 29.92
C ARG A 149 -19.22 -32.77 30.51
N ASN A 150 -18.12 -33.02 29.80
CA ASN A 150 -16.79 -32.65 30.29
C ASN A 150 -16.65 -31.12 30.42
N ILE A 151 -17.15 -30.38 29.43
CA ILE A 151 -17.22 -28.90 29.47
C ILE A 151 -18.05 -28.44 30.67
N PHE A 152 -19.21 -29.08 30.91
CA PHE A 152 -20.04 -28.80 32.08
C PHE A 152 -19.30 -29.05 33.41
N GLU A 153 -18.71 -30.23 33.58
CA GLU A 153 -18.03 -30.59 34.84
C GLU A 153 -16.84 -29.68 35.13
N ARG A 154 -16.06 -29.35 34.09
CA ARG A 154 -14.96 -28.38 34.22
C ARG A 154 -15.48 -26.97 34.55
N GLY A 155 -16.56 -26.54 33.89
CA GLY A 155 -17.23 -25.27 34.18
C GLY A 155 -17.76 -25.20 35.60
N LYS A 156 -18.35 -26.29 36.11
CA LYS A 156 -18.85 -26.41 37.48
C LYS A 156 -17.73 -26.33 38.51
N ILE A 157 -16.61 -27.00 38.27
CA ILE A 157 -15.42 -26.94 39.14
C ILE A 157 -14.83 -25.52 39.14
N ALA A 158 -14.69 -24.91 37.96
CA ALA A 158 -14.15 -23.56 37.83
C ALA A 158 -15.04 -22.48 38.49
N LEU A 159 -16.34 -22.72 38.57
CA LEU A 159 -17.32 -21.79 39.12
C LEU A 159 -17.81 -22.18 40.54
N ALA A 160 -17.27 -23.25 41.13
CA ALA A 160 -17.73 -23.81 42.41
C ALA A 160 -17.58 -22.84 43.60
N SER A 161 -16.63 -21.91 43.54
CA SER A 161 -16.43 -20.88 44.57
C SER A 161 -17.44 -19.72 44.51
N HIS A 162 -18.25 -19.64 43.44
CA HIS A 162 -19.10 -18.49 43.13
C HIS A 162 -20.59 -18.82 42.93
N LEU A 163 -20.98 -20.10 42.98
CA LEU A 163 -22.34 -20.55 42.68
C LEU A 163 -22.97 -21.37 43.80
N SER A 164 -24.29 -21.26 43.96
CA SER A 164 -25.11 -22.06 44.88
C SER A 164 -25.68 -23.32 44.21
N ALA A 165 -25.92 -23.30 42.89
CA ALA A 165 -26.36 -24.46 42.10
C ALA A 165 -25.97 -24.35 40.62
N ALA A 166 -25.74 -25.49 39.96
CA ALA A 166 -25.54 -25.58 38.50
C ALA A 166 -26.39 -26.72 37.94
N VAL A 167 -27.17 -26.44 36.89
CA VAL A 167 -28.11 -27.39 36.27
C VAL A 167 -27.82 -27.54 34.78
N ILE A 168 -27.88 -28.76 34.28
CA ILE A 168 -27.87 -29.04 32.84
C ILE A 168 -29.33 -29.09 32.37
N ILE A 169 -29.68 -28.26 31.39
CA ILE A 169 -30.98 -28.28 30.74
C ILE A 169 -30.82 -28.82 29.33
N GLU A 170 -31.53 -29.90 29.03
CA GLU A 170 -31.70 -30.34 27.65
C GLU A 170 -32.43 -29.26 26.86
N MET A 171 -31.92 -28.95 25.65
CA MET A 171 -32.53 -27.95 24.77
C MET A 171 -34.05 -28.14 24.59
N ARG A 172 -34.54 -29.39 24.62
CA ARG A 172 -35.96 -29.74 24.43
C ARG A 172 -36.86 -29.43 25.63
N ARG A 173 -36.28 -29.13 26.79
CA ARG A 173 -36.95 -28.80 28.06
C ARG A 173 -36.72 -27.34 28.48
N LEU A 174 -36.21 -26.53 27.56
CA LEU A 174 -35.90 -25.12 27.82
C LEU A 174 -37.13 -24.32 28.27
N GLU A 175 -38.32 -24.71 27.81
CA GLU A 175 -39.58 -24.05 28.15
C GLU A 175 -40.03 -24.32 29.60
N ASP A 176 -39.60 -25.44 30.21
CA ASP A 176 -40.08 -25.91 31.52
C ASP A 176 -39.12 -25.60 32.68
N CYS A 177 -37.85 -25.25 32.39
CA CYS A 177 -36.78 -25.29 33.39
C CYS A 177 -35.97 -23.99 33.57
N VAL A 178 -36.31 -22.87 32.92
CA VAL A 178 -35.56 -21.61 33.10
C VAL A 178 -35.95 -20.93 34.43
N PRO A 179 -35.03 -20.77 35.39
CA PRO A 179 -35.34 -20.13 36.68
C PRO A 179 -35.69 -18.66 36.49
N ALA A 180 -36.72 -18.18 37.20
CA ALA A 180 -37.30 -16.85 37.00
C ALA A 180 -36.42 -15.66 37.45
N LYS A 181 -35.22 -15.88 38.02
CA LYS A 181 -34.27 -14.81 38.41
C LYS A 181 -32.81 -15.22 38.24
N THR A 182 -32.00 -14.27 37.74
CA THR A 182 -30.52 -14.22 37.72
C THR A 182 -29.82 -15.57 37.53
N SER A 183 -29.89 -16.10 36.30
CA SER A 183 -29.11 -17.27 35.91
C SER A 183 -28.29 -17.03 34.64
N THR A 184 -26.98 -17.28 34.69
CA THR A 184 -26.12 -17.27 33.49
C THR A 184 -26.40 -18.53 32.67
N VAL A 185 -26.54 -18.39 31.36
CA VAL A 185 -26.84 -19.51 30.45
C VAL A 185 -25.64 -19.78 29.54
N VAL A 186 -25.15 -21.01 29.51
CA VAL A 186 -24.01 -21.45 28.70
C VAL A 186 -24.48 -22.44 27.65
N PHE A 187 -24.36 -22.10 26.37
CA PHE A 187 -24.84 -22.91 25.25
C PHE A 187 -23.70 -23.76 24.64
N THR A 188 -23.80 -25.08 24.73
CA THR A 188 -22.73 -26.00 24.31
C THR A 188 -23.11 -26.87 23.11
N THR A 189 -24.32 -26.76 22.56
CA THR A 189 -24.81 -27.70 21.53
C THR A 189 -24.12 -27.57 20.16
N GLU A 190 -23.47 -26.44 19.88
CA GLU A 190 -22.65 -26.21 18.66
C GLU A 190 -21.22 -26.78 18.78
N THR A 191 -20.80 -27.24 19.96
CA THR A 191 -19.38 -27.58 20.22
C THR A 191 -18.90 -28.86 19.54
N GLU A 192 -19.81 -29.76 19.14
CA GLU A 192 -19.47 -31.04 18.51
C GLU A 192 -20.07 -31.21 17.11
N ALA A 193 -21.27 -30.68 16.89
CA ALA A 193 -21.99 -30.81 15.64
C ALA A 193 -22.71 -29.50 15.30
N PRO A 194 -22.84 -29.14 14.01
CA PRO A 194 -23.51 -27.91 13.61
C PRO A 194 -25.01 -28.04 13.84
N PHE A 195 -25.47 -27.65 15.02
CA PHE A 195 -26.85 -27.78 15.48
C PHE A 195 -27.78 -26.84 14.70
N LEU A 196 -27.41 -25.56 14.58
CA LEU A 196 -28.13 -24.51 13.84
C LEU A 196 -28.23 -24.80 12.33
N PHE A 197 -27.34 -25.65 11.79
CA PHE A 197 -27.42 -26.13 10.41
C PHE A 197 -28.53 -27.15 10.20
N ASN A 198 -28.74 -28.01 11.20
CA ASN A 198 -29.73 -29.09 11.16
C ASN A 198 -31.02 -28.74 11.93
N LEU A 199 -31.21 -27.45 12.22
CA LEU A 199 -32.36 -26.95 12.96
C LEU A 199 -33.64 -27.44 12.29
N SER A 200 -34.50 -28.15 13.03
CA SER A 200 -35.79 -28.59 12.52
C SER A 200 -36.89 -27.57 12.84
N ALA A 201 -38.03 -27.66 12.16
CA ALA A 201 -39.21 -26.84 12.49
C ALA A 201 -39.73 -27.05 13.93
N LYS A 202 -39.37 -28.16 14.59
CA LYS A 202 -39.68 -28.38 16.01
C LYS A 202 -38.71 -27.63 16.93
N ASP A 203 -37.44 -27.50 16.54
CA ASP A 203 -36.40 -26.81 17.32
C ASP A 203 -36.56 -25.28 17.28
N THR A 204 -37.20 -24.74 16.24
CA THR A 204 -37.56 -23.31 16.16
C THR A 204 -38.64 -22.88 17.15
N GLY A 205 -39.53 -23.79 17.56
CA GLY A 205 -40.57 -23.50 18.56
C GLY A 205 -40.00 -23.19 19.94
N VAL A 206 -38.97 -23.96 20.33
CA VAL A 206 -38.30 -23.89 21.63
C VAL A 206 -37.42 -22.64 21.80
N LEU A 207 -36.96 -22.04 20.70
CA LEU A 207 -36.21 -20.79 20.68
C LEU A 207 -37.10 -19.54 20.80
N GLY A 208 -38.41 -19.69 21.04
CA GLY A 208 -39.32 -18.58 21.36
C GLY A 208 -40.15 -18.06 20.17
N CYS A 209 -40.47 -18.87 19.17
CA CYS A 209 -41.46 -18.50 18.16
C CYS A 209 -42.91 -18.64 18.70
N ARG A 210 -43.32 -17.75 19.63
CA ARG A 210 -44.75 -17.63 19.96
C ARG A 210 -45.51 -16.97 18.81
N ARG A 211 -46.50 -17.67 18.26
CA ARG A 211 -47.65 -17.04 17.60
C ARG A 211 -48.37 -16.22 18.70
N MET A 212 -48.23 -14.88 18.70
CA MET A 212 -48.98 -14.06 19.65
C MET A 212 -50.48 -14.09 19.31
N ASP A 213 -51.27 -14.68 20.19
CA ASP A 213 -52.71 -14.45 20.26
C ASP A 213 -52.99 -13.14 20.99
N LYS A 214 -53.86 -12.31 20.42
CA LYS A 214 -54.16 -10.95 20.87
C LYS A 214 -55.19 -10.98 22.01
N ASN A 215 -54.77 -11.04 23.27
CA ASN A 215 -55.51 -10.49 24.43
C ASN A 215 -54.87 -10.89 25.76
N THR A 216 -53.95 -10.09 26.31
CA THR A 216 -53.93 -9.89 27.78
C THR A 216 -53.20 -8.61 28.15
N SER A 217 -53.81 -7.88 29.07
CA SER A 217 -53.57 -6.48 29.40
C SER A 217 -52.48 -6.28 30.46
N LYS A 218 -51.72 -5.20 30.27
CA LYS A 218 -51.03 -4.36 31.26
C LYS A 218 -51.50 -4.56 32.72
N ARG A 219 -50.62 -5.04 33.59
CA ARG A 219 -50.44 -4.62 35.00
C ARG A 219 -49.21 -5.32 35.59
N GLU A 220 -48.48 -4.59 36.43
CA GLU A 220 -47.26 -4.98 37.17
C GLU A 220 -45.91 -4.57 36.56
N ILE A 221 -45.67 -3.25 36.61
CA ILE A 221 -44.35 -2.67 36.79
C ILE A 221 -44.36 -2.06 38.21
N HIS A 222 -43.67 -2.68 39.17
CA HIS A 222 -42.94 -2.03 40.29
C HIS A 222 -42.47 -3.07 41.32
N SER A 223 -41.18 -3.41 41.35
CA SER A 223 -40.32 -3.19 42.53
C SER A 223 -38.88 -3.73 42.32
N THR A 224 -37.95 -2.93 42.85
CA THR A 224 -36.61 -3.27 43.36
C THR A 224 -35.42 -3.45 42.38
N ARG A 225 -34.65 -2.36 42.31
CA ARG A 225 -33.21 -2.25 41.99
C ARG A 225 -32.34 -3.02 43.02
N LYS A 226 -31.27 -3.70 42.59
CA LYS A 226 -29.85 -3.46 42.96
C LYS A 226 -28.91 -4.63 42.57
N ASN A 227 -27.80 -4.26 41.92
CA ASN A 227 -26.43 -4.82 41.83
C ASN A 227 -26.16 -6.33 41.61
N ALA A 228 -25.33 -6.66 40.60
CA ALA A 228 -24.39 -7.79 40.65
C ALA A 228 -23.23 -7.64 39.63
N ARG A 229 -21.99 -7.55 40.15
CA ARG A 229 -20.69 -7.69 39.46
C ARG A 229 -20.17 -9.12 39.59
N THR A 230 -19.42 -9.63 38.59
CA THR A 230 -18.60 -10.86 38.72
C THR A 230 -17.25 -10.71 37.98
N ARG A 231 -16.19 -11.32 38.55
CA ARG A 231 -14.76 -11.24 38.17
C ARG A 231 -14.27 -12.63 37.73
N LEU A 232 -13.31 -12.71 36.78
CA LEU A 232 -12.65 -13.97 36.37
C LEU A 232 -11.13 -13.77 36.21
N GLU A 233 -10.34 -14.56 36.93
CA GLU A 233 -8.89 -14.74 36.78
C GLU A 233 -8.64 -16.18 36.31
N LEU A 234 -7.70 -16.42 35.37
CA LEU A 234 -6.96 -17.70 35.26
C LEU A 234 -5.71 -17.61 34.35
N ARG A 235 -4.70 -18.42 34.72
CA ARG A 235 -3.28 -18.39 34.33
C ARG A 235 -2.93 -19.11 33.02
N ARG A 236 -1.83 -18.65 32.43
CA ARG A 236 -0.98 -19.24 31.37
C ARG A 236 -0.44 -20.64 31.73
N SER A 237 -0.40 -21.55 30.75
CA SER A 237 0.75 -22.45 30.53
C SER A 237 0.75 -23.12 29.14
N SER A 238 1.90 -22.94 28.46
CA SER A 238 2.61 -23.87 27.55
C SER A 238 1.92 -24.46 26.31
N GLN A 239 2.41 -24.09 25.13
CA GLN A 239 2.74 -25.05 24.06
C GLN A 239 3.89 -24.53 23.18
N GLN A 240 4.63 -25.49 22.63
CA GLN A 240 6.03 -25.45 22.27
C GLN A 240 6.35 -24.68 20.99
N SER A 241 7.54 -24.08 21.03
CA SER A 241 8.32 -23.57 19.92
C SER A 241 8.61 -24.64 18.88
N THR A 242 8.04 -24.47 17.69
CA THR A 242 8.62 -25.01 16.44
C THR A 242 8.85 -23.84 15.50
N SER A 243 10.12 -23.55 15.25
CA SER A 243 10.57 -22.58 14.25
C SER A 243 10.16 -23.07 12.86
N VAL A 244 9.15 -22.44 12.28
CA VAL A 244 8.84 -22.55 10.85
C VAL A 244 9.20 -21.21 10.22
N THR A 245 10.23 -21.23 9.38
CA THR A 245 10.64 -20.12 8.53
C THR A 245 9.44 -19.67 7.70
N SER A 246 8.98 -18.44 7.93
CA SER A 246 7.82 -17.86 7.24
C SER A 246 8.12 -17.65 5.75
N CYS A 247 7.52 -18.46 4.90
CA CYS A 247 7.34 -18.09 3.49
C CYS A 247 6.04 -17.27 3.39
N GLN A 248 6.16 -15.94 3.38
CA GLN A 248 5.04 -15.04 3.13
C GLN A 248 4.37 -15.38 1.78
N GLY A 249 3.05 -15.53 1.78
CA GLY A 249 2.25 -15.71 0.57
C GLY A 249 2.23 -14.44 -0.31
N PRO A 250 2.04 -14.58 -1.65
CA PRO A 250 2.39 -13.55 -2.65
C PRO A 250 1.36 -12.41 -2.82
N TYR A 251 0.49 -12.15 -1.84
CA TYR A 251 -0.66 -11.24 -2.01
C TYR A 251 -0.64 -9.99 -1.10
N GLY A 252 0.49 -9.68 -0.47
CA GLY A 252 0.73 -8.38 0.18
C GLY A 252 1.20 -7.29 -0.80
N PRO A 253 1.16 -6.00 -0.41
CA PRO A 253 1.87 -4.95 -1.14
C PRO A 253 3.35 -5.33 -1.31
N PRO A 254 4.01 -4.96 -2.42
CA PRO A 254 5.38 -5.34 -2.68
C PRO A 254 6.27 -4.91 -1.51
N GLN A 255 6.93 -5.88 -0.88
CA GLN A 255 7.79 -5.65 0.27
C GLN A 255 9.23 -5.34 -0.18
N PRO A 256 9.94 -4.45 0.54
CA PRO A 256 11.36 -4.24 0.32
C PRO A 256 12.14 -5.55 0.49
N SER A 257 12.98 -5.88 -0.48
CA SER A 257 13.86 -7.06 -0.41
C SER A 257 15.23 -6.74 -0.99
N ILE A 258 16.29 -7.26 -0.38
CA ILE A 258 17.64 -7.16 -0.94
C ILE A 258 17.81 -8.27 -1.96
N ARG A 259 18.20 -7.92 -3.19
CA ARG A 259 18.46 -8.86 -4.29
C ARG A 259 19.72 -8.45 -5.02
N SER A 260 20.36 -9.37 -5.73
CA SER A 260 21.37 -8.95 -6.69
C SER A 260 20.70 -8.17 -7.84
N LEU A 261 21.44 -7.24 -8.44
CA LEU A 261 20.93 -6.43 -9.54
C LEU A 261 20.52 -7.29 -10.76
N GLU A 262 21.26 -8.37 -11.02
CA GLU A 262 20.95 -9.36 -12.06
C GLU A 262 19.60 -10.07 -11.80
N GLU A 263 19.35 -10.53 -10.57
CA GLU A 263 18.08 -11.16 -10.19
C GLU A 263 16.89 -10.19 -10.24
N ALA A 264 17.14 -8.91 -9.98
CA ALA A 264 16.13 -7.85 -10.05
C ALA A 264 15.70 -7.56 -11.50
N GLY A 265 16.58 -7.81 -12.47
CA GLY A 265 16.33 -7.59 -13.89
C GLY A 265 16.37 -6.09 -14.28
N PRO A 266 15.59 -5.69 -15.29
CA PRO A 266 15.47 -4.29 -15.70
C PRO A 266 14.83 -3.44 -14.59
N VAL A 267 15.65 -2.63 -13.91
CA VAL A 267 15.23 -1.81 -12.77
C VAL A 267 15.73 -0.38 -12.90
N ARG A 268 15.04 0.52 -12.22
CA ARG A 268 15.40 1.94 -12.07
C ARG A 268 15.42 2.35 -10.60
N LEU A 269 16.23 3.34 -10.25
CA LEU A 269 16.21 3.95 -8.93
C LEU A 269 14.96 4.82 -8.77
N ALA A 270 14.30 4.70 -7.63
CA ALA A 270 13.15 5.48 -7.22
C ALA A 270 13.30 5.90 -5.75
N ILE A 271 12.52 6.89 -5.35
CA ILE A 271 12.40 7.34 -3.96
C ILE A 271 10.92 7.32 -3.59
N GLU A 272 10.59 6.76 -2.42
CA GLU A 272 9.20 6.72 -1.96
C GLU A 272 8.77 8.06 -1.36
N HIS A 273 9.65 8.66 -0.54
CA HIS A 273 9.40 9.94 0.12
C HIS A 273 10.57 10.90 -0.10
N HIS A 274 10.33 11.97 -0.86
CA HIS A 274 11.29 13.05 -1.04
C HIS A 274 11.71 13.64 0.32
N GLY A 275 13.01 13.84 0.52
CA GLY A 275 13.60 14.29 1.79
C GLY A 275 14.14 13.16 2.67
N LEU A 276 13.66 11.92 2.48
CA LEU A 276 14.09 10.73 3.23
C LEU A 276 14.91 9.80 2.33
N LEU A 277 16.24 10.01 2.32
CA LEU A 277 17.16 9.27 1.43
C LEU A 277 17.19 7.76 1.70
N ASP A 278 16.84 7.31 2.89
CA ASP A 278 16.68 5.90 3.28
C ASP A 278 15.46 5.22 2.63
N THR A 279 14.63 5.97 1.92
CA THR A 279 13.53 5.45 1.09
C THR A 279 13.93 5.24 -0.39
N LEU A 280 15.20 5.47 -0.74
CA LEU A 280 15.74 5.10 -2.05
C LEU A 280 15.69 3.59 -2.24
N HIS A 281 15.15 3.16 -3.37
CA HIS A 281 15.02 1.74 -3.72
C HIS A 281 14.98 1.55 -5.22
N TRP A 282 15.27 0.33 -5.67
CA TRP A 282 15.18 -0.07 -7.06
C TRP A 282 13.80 -0.70 -7.34
N THR A 283 13.13 -0.21 -8.38
CA THR A 283 11.81 -0.71 -8.81
C THR A 283 11.88 -1.16 -10.26
N GLU A 284 10.96 -2.03 -10.66
CA GLU A 284 10.83 -2.49 -12.04
C GLU A 284 10.66 -1.32 -13.02
N GLU A 285 11.33 -1.42 -14.16
CA GLU A 285 11.14 -0.52 -15.29
C GLU A 285 9.84 -0.89 -16.03
N LYS A 286 8.76 -0.15 -15.75
CA LYS A 286 7.43 -0.43 -16.30
C LYS A 286 7.34 -0.30 -17.82
N GLN A 287 8.23 0.48 -18.43
CA GLN A 287 8.23 0.72 -19.87
C GLN A 287 9.07 -0.29 -20.67
N TYR A 288 9.65 -1.29 -20.02
CA TYR A 288 10.49 -2.27 -20.70
C TYR A 288 9.76 -3.59 -20.96
N SER A 289 9.53 -3.90 -22.24
CA SER A 289 9.26 -5.27 -22.69
C SER A 289 10.34 -5.73 -23.68
N PRO A 290 10.95 -6.92 -23.47
CA PRO A 290 11.94 -7.48 -24.40
C PRO A 290 11.41 -7.67 -25.82
N GLN A 291 10.09 -7.83 -25.97
CA GLN A 291 9.42 -8.02 -27.26
C GLN A 291 9.13 -6.70 -27.98
N ASP A 292 9.37 -5.55 -27.36
CA ASP A 292 9.08 -4.25 -27.97
C ASP A 292 10.00 -4.01 -29.17
N GLN A 293 9.41 -3.61 -30.30
CA GLN A 293 10.15 -3.23 -31.50
C GLN A 293 10.87 -1.89 -31.28
N MET A 294 12.16 -1.83 -31.63
CA MET A 294 12.94 -0.59 -31.58
C MET A 294 12.42 0.43 -32.59
N GLN A 295 12.29 1.69 -32.18
CA GLN A 295 12.06 2.78 -33.13
C GLN A 295 13.30 3.00 -34.02
N PRO A 296 13.15 3.54 -35.24
CA PRO A 296 14.27 3.67 -36.18
C PRO A 296 15.50 4.41 -35.62
N ASP A 297 15.29 5.50 -34.89
CA ASP A 297 16.36 6.36 -34.35
C ASP A 297 16.69 6.08 -32.88
N GLU A 298 16.29 4.91 -32.37
CA GLU A 298 16.43 4.56 -30.96
C GLU A 298 17.61 3.62 -30.73
N VAL A 299 18.23 3.73 -29.55
CA VAL A 299 19.32 2.86 -29.12
C VAL A 299 19.07 2.40 -27.69
N GLU A 300 19.31 1.13 -27.45
CA GLU A 300 19.23 0.49 -26.14
C GLU A 300 20.65 0.20 -25.65
N VAL A 301 20.94 0.63 -24.43
CA VAL A 301 22.27 0.56 -23.82
C VAL A 301 22.17 -0.11 -22.45
N GLN A 302 22.93 -1.19 -22.27
CA GLN A 302 23.19 -1.78 -20.96
C GLN A 302 24.13 -0.86 -20.20
N VAL A 303 23.61 -0.24 -19.14
CA VAL A 303 24.37 0.73 -18.35
C VAL A 303 25.45 0.00 -17.56
N GLN A 304 26.67 0.55 -17.61
CA GLN A 304 27.85 0.07 -16.88
C GLN A 304 28.29 1.06 -15.79
N ALA A 305 28.01 2.35 -15.97
CA ALA A 305 28.28 3.38 -14.99
C ALA A 305 27.31 4.57 -15.15
N VAL A 306 26.98 5.22 -14.03
CA VAL A 306 26.09 6.40 -13.98
C VAL A 306 26.79 7.55 -13.28
N GLY A 307 26.81 8.73 -13.92
CA GLY A 307 27.39 9.93 -13.34
C GLY A 307 26.38 10.64 -12.43
N MET A 308 26.69 10.75 -11.14
CA MET A 308 25.81 11.43 -10.19
C MET A 308 26.00 12.95 -10.25
N ASN A 309 24.90 13.71 -10.31
CA ASN A 309 24.91 15.16 -10.44
C ASN A 309 24.14 15.85 -9.30
N PHE A 310 24.44 17.13 -9.04
CA PHE A 310 23.82 17.90 -7.96
C PHE A 310 22.29 17.99 -8.08
N LYS A 311 21.77 17.95 -9.32
CA LYS A 311 20.35 17.86 -9.62
C LYS A 311 19.70 16.64 -8.96
N ASP A 312 20.35 15.49 -8.98
CA ASP A 312 19.81 14.24 -8.44
C ASP A 312 19.57 14.39 -6.93
N SER A 313 20.53 14.96 -6.21
CA SER A 313 20.40 15.26 -4.78
C SER A 313 19.27 16.28 -4.51
N LEU A 314 19.13 17.32 -5.34
CA LEU A 314 18.04 18.29 -5.17
C LEU A 314 16.66 17.67 -5.40
N ILE A 315 16.52 16.76 -6.37
CA ILE A 315 15.29 16.01 -6.61
C ILE A 315 15.01 15.10 -5.40
N ALA A 316 15.97 14.29 -4.98
CA ALA A 316 15.79 13.36 -3.85
C ALA A 316 15.42 14.09 -2.54
N LEU A 317 15.93 15.31 -2.33
CA LEU A 317 15.62 16.14 -1.16
C LEU A 317 14.32 16.96 -1.30
N GLY A 318 13.57 16.83 -2.40
CA GLY A 318 12.34 17.58 -2.63
C GLY A 318 12.56 19.08 -2.86
N ARG A 319 13.78 19.50 -3.19
CA ARG A 319 14.17 20.91 -3.44
C ARG A 319 14.10 21.30 -4.91
N MET A 320 13.92 20.32 -5.79
CA MET A 320 13.66 20.52 -7.21
C MET A 320 12.59 19.52 -7.67
N PRO A 321 11.62 19.94 -8.50
CA PRO A 321 10.64 19.02 -9.07
C PRO A 321 11.32 17.98 -9.98
N GLY A 322 10.92 16.72 -9.85
CA GLY A 322 11.38 15.59 -10.66
C GLY A 322 11.06 14.25 -9.98
N GLU A 323 10.89 13.20 -10.77
CA GLU A 323 10.61 11.83 -10.29
C GLU A 323 11.69 10.82 -10.71
N THR A 324 12.61 11.24 -11.59
CA THR A 324 13.68 10.42 -12.14
C THR A 324 15.05 10.99 -11.79
N PHE A 325 16.04 10.11 -11.78
CA PHE A 325 17.41 10.45 -11.44
C PHE A 325 18.35 10.20 -12.63
N GLY A 326 19.42 11.00 -12.65
CA GLY A 326 20.58 10.80 -13.48
C GLY A 326 20.47 11.57 -14.79
N GLN A 327 21.59 12.16 -15.19
CA GLN A 327 21.69 12.96 -16.41
C GLN A 327 22.64 12.40 -17.45
N GLU A 328 23.41 11.38 -17.09
CA GLU A 328 24.46 10.81 -17.93
C GLU A 328 24.77 9.38 -17.53
N PHE A 329 25.24 8.61 -18.50
CA PHE A 329 25.61 7.22 -18.33
C PHE A 329 26.76 6.86 -19.27
N ALA A 330 27.39 5.72 -19.00
CA ALA A 330 28.22 4.99 -19.94
C ALA A 330 27.84 3.51 -19.93
N GLY A 331 27.93 2.86 -21.09
CA GLY A 331 27.50 1.49 -21.23
C GLY A 331 27.78 0.85 -22.59
N ILE A 332 27.17 -0.31 -22.80
CA ILE A 332 27.34 -1.12 -24.01
C ILE A 332 26.01 -1.18 -24.75
N VAL A 333 26.01 -0.87 -26.04
CA VAL A 333 24.81 -0.97 -26.88
C VAL A 333 24.38 -2.43 -26.97
N THR A 334 23.11 -2.71 -26.64
CA THR A 334 22.51 -4.04 -26.77
C THR A 334 21.72 -4.15 -28.07
N ARG A 335 20.96 -3.11 -28.42
CA ARG A 335 20.11 -3.04 -29.61
C ARG A 335 20.12 -1.63 -30.18
N ALA A 336 19.93 -1.53 -31.49
CA ALA A 336 19.84 -0.25 -32.20
C ALA A 336 18.73 -0.35 -33.26
N GLY A 337 18.00 0.74 -33.43
CA GLY A 337 17.07 0.92 -34.55
C GLY A 337 17.81 1.06 -35.88
N ASN A 338 17.07 0.91 -36.98
CA ASN A 338 17.68 0.84 -38.33
C ASN A 338 18.40 2.13 -38.77
N ASN A 339 18.05 3.28 -38.21
CA ASN A 339 18.68 4.57 -38.52
C ASN A 339 19.75 4.96 -37.48
N ALA A 340 19.80 4.28 -36.33
CA ALA A 340 20.77 4.57 -35.29
C ALA A 340 22.17 4.17 -35.78
N PRO A 341 23.18 5.07 -35.70
CA PRO A 341 24.53 4.80 -36.20
C PRO A 341 25.35 3.94 -35.22
N PHE A 342 24.73 2.96 -34.55
CA PHE A 342 25.33 2.10 -33.52
C PHE A 342 25.11 0.63 -33.82
N ARG A 343 26.01 -0.21 -33.30
CA ARG A 343 25.92 -1.68 -33.37
C ARG A 343 25.95 -2.27 -31.97
N ALA A 344 25.34 -3.44 -31.80
CA ALA A 344 25.46 -4.19 -30.55
C ALA A 344 26.94 -4.44 -30.22
N GLY A 345 27.32 -4.18 -28.97
CA GLY A 345 28.71 -4.23 -28.51
C GLY A 345 29.45 -2.88 -28.55
N ASP A 346 28.92 -1.86 -29.23
CA ASP A 346 29.52 -0.53 -29.23
C ASP A 346 29.55 0.03 -27.80
N ARG A 347 30.70 0.60 -27.41
CA ARG A 347 30.89 1.27 -26.12
C ARG A 347 30.52 2.73 -26.27
N VAL A 348 29.59 3.20 -25.44
CA VAL A 348 29.03 4.55 -25.55
C VAL A 348 28.93 5.25 -24.20
N ALA A 349 28.93 6.58 -24.24
CA ALA A 349 28.54 7.44 -23.12
C ALA A 349 27.71 8.61 -23.65
N GLY A 350 26.80 9.11 -22.82
CA GLY A 350 25.87 10.12 -23.26
C GLY A 350 24.93 10.61 -22.19
N GLY A 351 24.00 11.46 -22.62
CA GLY A 351 22.97 12.06 -21.79
C GLY A 351 21.71 11.21 -21.73
N SER A 352 21.03 11.22 -20.60
CA SER A 352 19.69 10.67 -20.45
C SER A 352 18.92 11.51 -19.44
N THR A 353 17.60 11.59 -19.54
CA THR A 353 16.76 12.18 -18.49
C THR A 353 16.52 11.24 -17.30
N GLU A 354 17.00 9.99 -17.41
CA GLU A 354 16.79 8.93 -16.44
C GLU A 354 17.84 7.81 -16.59
N SER A 355 19.06 8.07 -16.11
CA SER A 355 20.21 7.16 -16.27
C SER A 355 20.45 6.22 -15.08
N PHE A 356 19.82 6.45 -13.92
CA PHE A 356 19.86 5.51 -12.80
C PHE A 356 18.99 4.26 -13.07
N LYS A 357 19.40 3.48 -14.06
CA LYS A 357 18.74 2.26 -14.54
C LYS A 357 19.79 1.23 -14.92
N THR A 358 19.40 -0.04 -14.96
CA THR A 358 20.24 -1.11 -15.54
C THR A 358 20.27 -1.05 -17.07
N LEU A 359 19.18 -0.57 -17.69
CA LEU A 359 19.03 -0.45 -19.13
C LEU A 359 18.45 0.92 -19.47
N VAL A 360 19.08 1.62 -20.41
CA VAL A 360 18.62 2.91 -20.93
C VAL A 360 18.22 2.73 -22.39
N ARG A 361 17.02 3.20 -22.74
CA ARG A 361 16.56 3.31 -24.12
C ARG A 361 16.40 4.80 -24.44
N THR A 362 17.07 5.26 -25.48
CA THR A 362 17.19 6.69 -25.79
C THR A 362 17.33 6.94 -27.29
N THR A 363 17.18 8.18 -27.74
CA THR A 363 17.44 8.57 -29.12
C THR A 363 18.94 8.51 -29.44
N ALA A 364 19.28 8.13 -30.66
CA ALA A 364 20.66 7.89 -31.09
C ALA A 364 21.53 9.16 -31.23
N ASN A 365 20.97 10.35 -30.98
CA ASN A 365 21.72 11.61 -30.92
C ASN A 365 22.29 11.93 -29.52
N LEU A 366 21.85 11.21 -28.47
CA LEU A 366 22.26 11.47 -27.10
C LEU A 366 23.56 10.76 -26.68
N PRO A 367 23.82 9.50 -27.07
CA PRO A 367 25.10 8.86 -26.84
C PRO A 367 26.09 9.11 -27.97
N CYS A 368 27.37 9.02 -27.62
CA CYS A 368 28.50 9.01 -28.55
C CYS A 368 29.43 7.84 -28.19
N ARG A 369 30.25 7.40 -29.15
CA ARG A 369 31.23 6.32 -28.92
C ARG A 369 32.34 6.80 -28.00
N ILE A 370 32.78 5.93 -27.10
CA ILE A 370 33.89 6.22 -26.20
C ILE A 370 35.17 5.52 -26.66
N PRO A 371 36.36 6.06 -26.35
CA PRO A 371 37.63 5.43 -26.70
C PRO A 371 37.83 4.08 -26.02
N ASP A 372 38.54 3.16 -26.70
CA ASP A 372 38.76 1.80 -26.19
C ASP A 372 39.56 1.77 -24.87
N ASN A 373 40.46 2.73 -24.68
CA ASN A 373 41.29 2.85 -23.48
C ASN A 373 40.62 3.58 -22.30
N MET A 374 39.43 4.14 -22.48
CA MET A 374 38.71 4.86 -21.43
C MET A 374 37.77 3.90 -20.68
N THR A 375 37.77 3.89 -19.35
CA THR A 375 36.83 3.07 -18.58
C THR A 375 35.40 3.62 -18.64
N PHE A 376 34.38 2.79 -18.37
CA PHE A 376 33.00 3.29 -18.30
C PHE A 376 32.80 4.30 -17.18
N ALA A 377 33.51 4.15 -16.05
CA ALA A 377 33.44 5.08 -14.93
C ALA A 377 33.98 6.46 -15.32
N GLU A 378 35.12 6.50 -16.02
CA GLU A 378 35.66 7.74 -16.58
C GLU A 378 34.71 8.34 -17.62
N ALA A 379 34.20 7.53 -18.55
CA ALA A 379 33.30 8.02 -19.58
C ALA A 379 31.99 8.60 -19.03
N ALA A 380 31.44 8.00 -17.96
CA ALA A 380 30.23 8.52 -17.28
C ALA A 380 30.47 9.82 -16.50
N SER A 381 31.72 10.25 -16.31
CA SER A 381 32.06 11.50 -15.62
C SER A 381 32.10 12.74 -16.52
N VAL A 382 32.09 12.53 -17.83
CA VAL A 382 32.38 13.57 -18.82
C VAL A 382 31.15 14.40 -19.24
N PRO A 383 30.04 13.81 -19.75
CA PRO A 383 29.09 14.53 -20.59
C PRO A 383 28.50 15.78 -19.94
N THR A 384 27.85 15.65 -18.78
CA THR A 384 27.09 16.75 -18.16
C THR A 384 28.00 17.89 -17.74
N GLN A 385 29.13 17.57 -17.10
CA GLN A 385 29.99 18.57 -16.47
C GLN A 385 30.83 19.32 -17.50
N PHE A 386 31.41 18.61 -18.47
CA PHE A 386 32.20 19.23 -19.52
C PHE A 386 31.33 19.96 -20.55
N CYS A 387 30.15 19.42 -20.94
CA CYS A 387 29.25 20.16 -21.82
C CYS A 387 28.77 21.45 -21.15
N THR A 388 28.44 21.41 -19.86
CA THR A 388 28.07 22.61 -19.10
C THR A 388 29.21 23.63 -19.10
N ALA A 389 30.43 23.21 -18.78
CA ALA A 389 31.57 24.10 -18.74
C ALA A 389 31.92 24.68 -20.13
N TRP A 390 31.86 23.86 -21.17
CA TRP A 390 32.10 24.27 -22.56
C TRP A 390 31.12 25.35 -23.00
N GLN A 391 29.82 25.09 -22.83
CA GLN A 391 28.76 26.01 -23.24
C GLN A 391 28.81 27.34 -22.48
N VAL A 392 29.05 27.27 -21.16
CA VAL A 392 29.17 28.47 -20.33
C VAL A 392 30.36 29.33 -20.74
N ILE A 393 31.52 28.72 -20.99
CA ILE A 393 32.77 29.45 -21.25
C ILE A 393 32.91 29.88 -22.72
N HIS A 394 32.70 28.95 -23.66
CA HIS A 394 32.90 29.20 -25.09
C HIS A 394 31.71 29.90 -25.74
N GLU A 395 30.48 29.40 -25.54
CA GLU A 395 29.31 29.87 -26.30
C GLU A 395 28.65 31.09 -25.64
N ILE A 396 28.45 31.04 -24.31
CA ILE A 396 27.71 32.08 -23.58
C ILE A 396 28.63 33.24 -23.23
N ALA A 397 29.65 32.99 -22.40
CA ALA A 397 30.55 34.04 -21.91
C ALA A 397 31.58 34.48 -22.96
N ARG A 398 31.87 33.61 -23.95
CA ARG A 398 32.85 33.86 -25.03
C ARG A 398 34.20 34.35 -24.48
N LEU A 399 34.69 33.66 -23.46
CA LEU A 399 35.90 34.01 -22.73
C LEU A 399 37.09 34.09 -23.68
N LYS A 400 37.88 35.16 -23.56
CA LYS A 400 39.08 35.38 -24.37
C LYS A 400 40.34 35.19 -23.55
N LYS A 401 41.45 34.93 -24.27
CA LYS A 401 42.78 34.85 -23.69
C LYS A 401 43.11 36.15 -22.93
N GLY A 402 43.58 36.00 -21.69
CA GLY A 402 43.94 37.11 -20.81
C GLY A 402 42.77 37.75 -20.06
N GLU A 403 41.52 37.38 -20.34
CA GLU A 403 40.38 37.79 -19.50
C GLU A 403 40.38 37.01 -18.19
N SER A 404 39.82 37.60 -17.15
CA SER A 404 39.73 37.00 -15.81
C SER A 404 38.41 36.29 -15.58
N ILE A 405 38.45 35.14 -14.91
CA ILE A 405 37.27 34.34 -14.62
C ILE A 405 37.23 33.91 -13.15
N LEU A 406 36.08 34.10 -12.49
CA LEU A 406 35.79 33.56 -11.17
C LEU A 406 34.95 32.29 -11.28
N ILE A 407 35.54 31.15 -10.91
CA ILE A 407 34.87 29.85 -10.88
C ILE A 407 34.44 29.53 -9.45
N ARG A 408 33.13 29.47 -9.21
CA ARG A 408 32.56 29.12 -7.91
C ARG A 408 32.54 27.62 -7.69
N ALA A 409 32.76 27.20 -6.44
CA ALA A 409 32.80 25.79 -6.06
C ALA A 409 33.74 24.95 -6.95
N ALA A 410 34.91 25.51 -7.27
CA ALA A 410 35.83 25.05 -8.30
C ALA A 410 36.37 23.62 -8.08
N ALA A 411 36.36 23.11 -6.85
CA ALA A 411 36.76 21.74 -6.54
C ALA A 411 35.67 20.67 -6.83
N GLY A 412 34.45 21.07 -7.19
CA GLY A 412 33.41 20.15 -7.67
C GLY A 412 33.60 19.83 -9.16
N GLY A 413 32.91 18.82 -9.67
CA GLY A 413 33.19 18.31 -11.00
C GLY A 413 32.96 19.31 -12.15
N THR A 414 31.86 20.08 -12.16
CA THR A 414 31.68 21.18 -13.14
C THR A 414 32.75 22.26 -12.96
N GLY A 415 33.12 22.58 -11.72
CA GLY A 415 34.18 23.56 -11.43
C GLY A 415 35.54 23.13 -12.00
N GLN A 416 35.89 21.86 -11.84
CA GLN A 416 37.12 21.28 -12.39
C GLN A 416 37.10 21.20 -13.92
N ALA A 417 35.95 20.91 -14.54
CA ALA A 417 35.80 21.03 -15.99
C ALA A 417 36.00 22.48 -16.46
N SER A 418 35.41 23.45 -15.76
CA SER A 418 35.58 24.88 -16.04
C SER A 418 37.03 25.35 -15.88
N LEU A 419 37.78 24.83 -14.90
CA LEU A 419 39.20 25.15 -14.75
C LEU A 419 40.00 24.75 -15.98
N GLN A 420 39.84 23.52 -16.46
CA GLN A 420 40.58 23.02 -17.62
C GLN A 420 40.28 23.81 -18.89
N ILE A 421 39.00 24.12 -19.14
CA ILE A 421 38.58 24.90 -20.32
C ILE A 421 39.07 26.35 -20.22
N ALA A 422 39.02 26.96 -19.04
CA ALA A 422 39.58 28.30 -18.84
C ALA A 422 41.11 28.34 -19.03
N GLN A 423 41.81 27.28 -18.62
CA GLN A 423 43.26 27.13 -18.85
C GLN A 423 43.60 26.98 -20.32
N SER A 424 42.82 26.19 -21.08
CA SER A 424 43.05 26.03 -22.53
C SER A 424 42.83 27.33 -23.30
N VAL A 425 41.94 28.22 -22.82
CA VAL A 425 41.75 29.57 -23.37
C VAL A 425 42.91 30.51 -22.98
N GLY A 426 43.61 30.25 -21.87
CA GLY A 426 44.65 31.12 -21.32
C GLY A 426 44.07 32.31 -20.53
N ALA A 427 42.99 32.07 -19.78
CA ALA A 427 42.36 33.05 -18.90
C ALA A 427 43.07 33.18 -17.55
N GLU A 428 42.90 34.32 -16.87
CA GLU A 428 43.34 34.53 -15.50
C GLU A 428 42.30 33.98 -14.53
N ILE A 429 42.63 32.89 -13.84
CA ILE A 429 41.64 32.13 -13.05
C ILE A 429 41.65 32.56 -11.59
N TYR A 430 40.46 32.84 -11.08
CA TYR A 430 40.15 32.95 -9.66
C TYR A 430 39.14 31.88 -9.27
N ALA A 431 39.30 31.30 -8.08
CA ALA A 431 38.49 30.15 -7.66
C ALA A 431 38.01 30.28 -6.23
N THR A 432 36.87 29.64 -5.94
CA THR A 432 36.43 29.45 -4.54
C THR A 432 36.20 27.99 -4.17
N VAL A 433 36.56 27.64 -2.94
CA VAL A 433 36.45 26.27 -2.40
C VAL A 433 35.88 26.24 -0.98
N GLY A 434 35.32 25.09 -0.60
CA GLY A 434 34.68 24.93 0.72
C GLY A 434 35.61 24.49 1.86
N SER A 435 36.83 24.04 1.57
CA SER A 435 37.77 23.48 2.57
C SER A 435 39.22 23.60 2.13
N LYS A 436 40.15 23.43 3.08
CA LYS A 436 41.60 23.38 2.82
C LYS A 436 41.97 22.24 1.86
N SER A 437 41.47 21.02 2.10
CA SER A 437 41.69 19.87 1.22
C SER A 437 41.26 20.13 -0.23
N LYS A 438 40.15 20.86 -0.43
CA LYS A 438 39.69 21.28 -1.76
C LYS A 438 40.58 22.35 -2.38
N LYS A 439 41.16 23.24 -1.57
CA LYS A 439 42.17 24.20 -2.04
C LYS A 439 43.43 23.48 -2.53
N ASP A 440 43.89 22.48 -1.78
CA ASP A 440 45.10 21.73 -2.11
C ASP A 440 44.94 21.01 -3.46
N ILE A 441 43.77 20.41 -3.75
CA ILE A 441 43.46 19.81 -5.08
C ILE A 441 43.66 20.82 -6.23
N LEU A 442 43.15 22.04 -6.08
CA LEU A 442 43.28 23.08 -7.11
C LEU A 442 44.74 23.49 -7.34
N MET A 443 45.54 23.50 -6.28
CA MET A 443 46.95 23.84 -6.36
C MET A 443 47.76 22.69 -6.98
N THR A 444 47.51 21.45 -6.60
CA THR A 444 48.31 20.30 -7.04
C THR A 444 47.93 19.80 -8.43
N GLU A 445 46.63 19.66 -8.71
CA GLU A 445 46.14 19.08 -9.97
C GLU A 445 46.06 20.12 -11.09
N TYR A 446 45.71 21.37 -10.74
CA TYR A 446 45.44 22.42 -11.72
C TYR A 446 46.46 23.56 -11.67
N GLY A 447 47.43 23.55 -10.74
CA GLY A 447 48.46 24.59 -10.65
C GLY A 447 47.93 26.00 -10.36
N ILE A 448 46.73 26.13 -9.76
CA ILE A 448 46.15 27.44 -9.46
C ILE A 448 46.89 28.06 -8.26
N PRO A 449 47.40 29.31 -8.37
CA PRO A 449 48.11 29.97 -7.29
C PRO A 449 47.29 30.09 -6.00
N ALA A 450 47.95 29.96 -4.84
CA ALA A 450 47.25 29.97 -3.55
C ALA A 450 46.53 31.28 -3.24
N ASP A 451 47.03 32.41 -3.75
CA ASP A 451 46.45 33.75 -3.66
C ASP A 451 45.27 33.99 -4.62
N HIS A 452 45.08 33.10 -5.60
CA HIS A 452 43.92 33.08 -6.50
C HIS A 452 42.76 32.20 -5.99
N ILE A 453 42.93 31.52 -4.84
CA ILE A 453 41.94 30.59 -4.28
C ILE A 453 41.39 31.08 -2.94
N PHE A 454 40.09 31.36 -2.91
CA PHE A 454 39.34 31.88 -1.75
C PHE A 454 38.35 30.87 -1.18
N TYR A 455 37.80 31.14 0.01
CA TYR A 455 36.81 30.26 0.65
C TYR A 455 35.37 30.63 0.30
N SER A 456 34.54 29.64 -0.01
CA SER A 456 33.19 29.82 -0.56
C SER A 456 32.06 29.93 0.46
N ARG A 457 32.32 29.62 1.74
CA ARG A 457 31.28 29.55 2.80
C ARG A 457 30.89 30.90 3.40
N HIS A 458 31.63 31.95 3.10
CA HIS A 458 31.41 33.28 3.65
C HIS A 458 31.63 34.34 2.57
N VAL A 459 30.89 35.44 2.64
CA VAL A 459 30.96 36.54 1.64
C VAL A 459 32.34 37.21 1.54
N SER A 460 33.24 36.95 2.48
CA SER A 460 34.59 37.52 2.53
C SER A 460 35.46 37.24 1.30
N PHE A 461 35.12 36.23 0.48
CA PHE A 461 35.81 36.04 -0.80
C PHE A 461 35.72 37.28 -1.69
N SER A 462 34.63 38.05 -1.64
CA SER A 462 34.39 39.16 -2.57
C SER A 462 35.46 40.24 -2.38
N ARG A 463 35.74 40.59 -1.13
CA ARG A 463 36.84 41.49 -0.76
C ARG A 463 38.21 40.97 -1.21
N GLY A 464 38.42 39.65 -1.13
CA GLY A 464 39.65 39.01 -1.60
C GLY A 464 39.82 39.13 -3.12
N ILE A 465 38.76 38.84 -3.87
CA ILE A 465 38.71 38.98 -5.33
C ILE A 465 38.93 40.44 -5.74
N MET A 466 38.20 41.38 -5.14
CA MET A 466 38.37 42.81 -5.45
C MET A 466 39.78 43.30 -5.12
N ARG A 467 40.44 42.76 -4.09
CA ARG A 467 41.84 43.08 -3.81
C ARG A 467 42.78 42.53 -4.87
N ALA A 468 42.61 41.26 -5.24
CA ALA A 468 43.46 40.61 -6.26
C ALA A 468 43.31 41.29 -7.63
N THR A 469 42.10 41.74 -7.96
CA THR A 469 41.79 42.46 -9.20
C THR A 469 41.96 43.98 -9.09
N LYS A 470 42.55 44.49 -8.00
CA LYS A 470 42.82 45.93 -7.77
C LYS A 470 41.57 46.82 -7.91
N GLY A 471 40.42 46.32 -7.47
CA GLY A 471 39.13 47.01 -7.50
C GLY A 471 38.38 46.89 -8.83
N ARG A 472 38.95 46.23 -9.83
CA ARG A 472 38.35 46.10 -11.17
C ARG A 472 37.18 45.12 -11.22
N GLY A 473 37.24 44.06 -10.42
CA GLY A 473 36.36 42.89 -10.58
C GLY A 473 36.88 41.92 -11.64
N VAL A 474 36.06 40.93 -11.99
CA VAL A 474 36.38 39.88 -12.98
C VAL A 474 35.50 39.96 -14.22
N ASP A 475 36.00 39.46 -15.35
CA ASP A 475 35.31 39.55 -16.64
C ASP A 475 34.21 38.50 -16.78
N VAL A 476 34.44 37.29 -16.27
CA VAL A 476 33.44 36.21 -16.29
C VAL A 476 33.25 35.62 -14.89
N ILE A 477 32.02 35.32 -14.50
CA ILE A 477 31.69 34.62 -13.26
C ILE A 477 30.84 33.40 -13.57
N ILE A 478 31.30 32.22 -13.18
CA ILE A 478 30.48 30.99 -13.20
C ILE A 478 30.00 30.74 -11.77
N ASN A 479 28.72 31.00 -11.51
CA ASN A 479 28.14 30.86 -10.17
C ASN A 479 27.20 29.66 -10.04
N SER A 480 27.33 28.96 -8.91
CA SER A 480 26.47 27.85 -8.49
C SER A 480 25.98 28.00 -7.05
N LEU A 481 26.34 29.10 -6.39
CA LEU A 481 25.95 29.40 -5.01
C LEU A 481 24.76 30.34 -4.99
N SER A 482 24.18 30.53 -3.82
CA SER A 482 22.84 31.07 -3.70
C SER A 482 22.70 32.05 -2.53
N GLY A 483 21.66 32.88 -2.54
CA GLY A 483 21.43 33.92 -1.55
C GLY A 483 22.54 34.98 -1.54
N ASP A 484 23.03 35.34 -0.35
CA ASP A 484 24.04 36.40 -0.21
C ASP A 484 25.37 36.07 -0.89
N LEU A 485 25.68 34.79 -1.10
CA LEU A 485 26.88 34.37 -1.84
C LEU A 485 26.75 34.62 -3.35
N LEU A 486 25.53 34.53 -3.91
CA LEU A 486 25.24 34.93 -5.28
C LEU A 486 25.41 36.44 -5.40
N ARG A 487 24.78 37.22 -4.49
CA ARG A 487 24.87 38.69 -4.49
C ARG A 487 26.31 39.19 -4.37
N ALA A 488 27.08 38.64 -3.43
CA ALA A 488 28.49 38.98 -3.27
C ALA A 488 29.34 38.58 -4.49
N SER A 489 28.94 37.54 -5.24
CA SER A 489 29.59 37.19 -6.51
C SER A 489 29.20 38.19 -7.60
N TRP A 490 27.93 38.60 -7.66
CA TRP A 490 27.44 39.59 -8.61
C TRP A 490 28.10 40.96 -8.45
N GLU A 491 28.42 41.35 -7.21
CA GLU A 491 29.18 42.57 -6.91
C GLU A 491 30.66 42.50 -7.33
N CYS A 492 31.21 41.31 -7.61
CA CYS A 492 32.59 41.15 -8.09
C CYS A 492 32.72 41.31 -9.61
N ILE A 493 31.61 41.51 -10.34
CA ILE A 493 31.64 41.61 -11.80
C ILE A 493 32.31 42.91 -12.24
N GLY A 494 33.24 42.81 -13.18
CA GLY A 494 33.86 43.96 -13.83
C GLY A 494 32.94 44.61 -14.86
N ALA A 495 33.36 45.78 -15.35
CA ALA A 495 32.63 46.47 -16.42
C ALA A 495 32.58 45.63 -17.70
N GLY A 496 31.39 45.49 -18.30
CA GLY A 496 31.14 44.64 -19.46
C GLY A 496 31.17 43.14 -19.18
N GLY A 497 31.28 42.73 -17.91
CA GLY A 497 31.46 41.32 -17.55
C GLY A 497 30.23 40.44 -17.74
N TRP A 498 30.45 39.13 -17.85
CA TRP A 498 29.43 38.10 -17.98
C TRP A 498 29.28 37.28 -16.70
N PHE A 499 28.11 37.33 -16.09
CA PHE A 499 27.74 36.46 -14.98
C PHE A 499 26.85 35.32 -15.51
N VAL A 500 27.33 34.09 -15.39
CA VAL A 500 26.61 32.88 -15.78
C VAL A 500 26.20 32.08 -14.55
N GLU A 501 24.90 32.11 -14.26
CA GLU A 501 24.26 31.36 -13.19
C GLU A 501 23.93 29.95 -13.66
N ILE A 502 24.56 28.94 -13.06
CA ILE A 502 24.24 27.52 -13.28
C ILE A 502 23.44 26.91 -12.12
N GLY A 503 23.31 27.61 -11.00
CA GLY A 503 22.43 27.24 -9.90
C GLY A 503 20.97 27.55 -10.21
N LYS A 504 20.06 26.88 -9.48
CA LYS A 504 18.60 27.03 -9.69
C LYS A 504 17.84 27.50 -8.46
N ARG A 505 18.48 27.52 -7.28
CA ARG A 505 17.78 27.76 -6.01
C ARG A 505 17.11 29.13 -5.95
N ASP A 506 17.86 30.21 -6.20
CA ASP A 506 17.34 31.59 -6.16
C ASP A 506 16.30 31.86 -7.25
N ILE A 507 16.42 31.16 -8.39
CA ILE A 507 15.46 31.23 -9.50
C ILE A 507 14.13 30.60 -9.09
N LEU A 508 14.15 29.41 -8.47
CA LEU A 508 12.95 28.74 -7.98
C LEU A 508 12.26 29.54 -6.86
N SER A 509 13.02 30.25 -6.03
CA SER A 509 12.49 31.13 -4.99
C SER A 509 12.18 32.55 -5.47
N ASN A 510 12.26 32.82 -6.78
CA ASN A 510 12.01 34.13 -7.39
C ASN A 510 12.69 35.29 -6.62
N SER A 511 13.98 35.13 -6.33
CA SER A 511 14.70 36.04 -5.45
C SER A 511 15.16 37.32 -6.15
N ASN A 512 15.23 38.42 -5.40
CA ASN A 512 15.64 39.72 -5.93
C ASN A 512 17.12 39.77 -6.33
N LEU A 513 17.40 40.31 -7.52
CA LEU A 513 18.73 40.58 -8.04
C LEU A 513 19.06 42.09 -7.94
N PRO A 514 20.19 42.48 -7.31
CA PRO A 514 20.63 43.88 -7.30
C PRO A 514 20.87 44.42 -8.71
N MET A 515 20.26 45.56 -9.04
CA MET A 515 20.32 46.12 -10.40
C MET A 515 21.59 46.96 -10.68
N ALA A 516 22.35 47.34 -9.65
CA ALA A 516 23.48 48.25 -9.78
C ALA A 516 24.56 47.77 -10.78
N PRO A 517 24.97 46.48 -10.85
CA PRO A 517 26.02 46.07 -11.77
C PRO A 517 25.65 46.19 -13.26
N PHE A 518 24.37 46.22 -13.61
CA PHE A 518 23.93 46.49 -14.99
C PHE A 518 24.34 47.89 -15.47
N GLY A 519 24.54 48.86 -14.56
CA GLY A 519 25.05 50.19 -14.88
C GLY A 519 26.47 50.18 -15.48
N ASN A 520 27.22 49.09 -15.28
CA ASN A 520 28.54 48.88 -15.87
C ASN A 520 28.50 48.00 -17.12
N ASN A 521 27.34 47.93 -17.81
CA ASN A 521 27.11 47.05 -18.97
C ASN A 521 27.34 45.56 -18.70
N ALA A 522 27.20 45.12 -17.44
CA ALA A 522 27.32 43.71 -17.10
C ALA A 522 26.12 42.92 -17.66
N THR A 523 26.35 41.66 -18.03
CA THR A 523 25.31 40.73 -18.48
C THR A 523 25.09 39.64 -17.43
N PHE A 524 23.84 39.32 -17.15
CA PHE A 524 23.46 38.20 -16.28
C PHE A 524 22.70 37.15 -17.11
N THR A 525 23.17 35.92 -17.13
CA THR A 525 22.59 34.82 -17.90
C THR A 525 22.41 33.59 -17.02
N HIS A 526 21.24 32.97 -17.06
CA HIS A 526 21.06 31.63 -16.49
C HIS A 526 21.31 30.58 -17.58
N PHE A 527 22.08 29.55 -17.24
CA PHE A 527 22.25 28.37 -18.08
C PHE A 527 21.77 27.11 -17.36
N TYR A 528 20.85 26.38 -18.00
CA TYR A 528 20.33 25.13 -17.49
C TYR A 528 20.65 23.98 -18.45
N GLY A 529 21.74 23.26 -18.18
CA GLY A 529 22.26 22.22 -19.08
C GLY A 529 21.28 21.07 -19.38
N SER A 530 20.25 20.84 -18.55
CA SER A 530 19.23 19.84 -18.87
C SER A 530 18.42 20.20 -20.13
N ASN A 531 18.30 21.48 -20.48
CA ASN A 531 17.59 21.91 -21.69
C ASN A 531 18.36 21.60 -22.97
N MET A 532 19.65 21.25 -22.87
CA MET A 532 20.42 20.78 -24.01
C MET A 532 20.20 19.29 -24.31
N LEU A 533 19.72 18.50 -23.35
CA LEU A 533 19.50 17.08 -23.59
C LEU A 533 18.48 16.92 -24.73
N GLY A 534 18.92 16.28 -25.81
CA GLY A 534 18.11 16.03 -27.00
C GLY A 534 18.28 17.07 -28.12
N SER A 535 19.03 18.15 -27.90
CA SER A 535 19.41 19.10 -28.96
C SER A 535 20.63 18.61 -29.75
N ASP A 536 20.81 19.14 -30.97
CA ASP A 536 22.00 18.86 -31.79
C ASP A 536 23.29 19.37 -31.11
N ASP A 537 23.19 20.45 -30.33
CA ASP A 537 24.30 21.01 -29.56
C ASP A 537 24.88 20.01 -28.56
N TRP A 538 24.04 19.16 -27.96
CA TRP A 538 24.50 18.13 -27.02
C TRP A 538 25.43 17.14 -27.72
N LYS A 539 25.01 16.63 -28.87
CA LYS A 539 25.79 15.65 -29.64
C LYS A 539 27.12 16.24 -30.10
N MET A 540 27.06 17.43 -30.71
CA MET A 540 28.25 18.11 -31.21
C MET A 540 29.25 18.40 -30.08
N CYS A 541 28.75 18.87 -28.93
CA CYS A 541 29.58 19.18 -27.78
C CYS A 541 30.20 17.91 -27.18
N THR A 542 29.42 16.84 -26.98
CA THR A 542 29.95 15.58 -26.43
C THR A 542 30.99 14.93 -27.34
N GLU A 543 30.74 14.86 -28.65
CA GLU A 543 31.71 14.31 -29.62
C GLU A 543 33.02 15.12 -29.64
N ALA A 544 32.93 16.46 -29.65
CA ALA A 544 34.11 17.32 -29.59
C ALA A 544 34.90 17.12 -28.29
N LEU A 545 34.21 17.03 -27.15
CA LEU A 545 34.84 16.81 -25.85
C LEU A 545 35.59 15.49 -25.80
N PHE A 546 34.99 14.37 -26.23
CA PHE A 546 35.70 13.09 -26.27
C PHE A 546 36.93 13.14 -27.19
N GLY A 547 36.88 13.91 -28.29
CA GLY A 547 38.07 14.19 -29.12
C GLY A 547 39.20 14.90 -28.35
N LEU A 548 38.86 15.83 -27.44
CA LEU A 548 39.84 16.49 -26.56
C LEU A 548 40.43 15.55 -25.50
N PHE A 549 39.65 14.59 -25.00
CA PHE A 549 40.17 13.53 -24.13
C PHE A 549 41.12 12.58 -24.86
N VAL A 550 40.78 12.18 -26.10
CA VAL A 550 41.65 11.34 -26.94
C VAL A 550 42.98 12.03 -27.23
N SER A 551 42.94 13.33 -27.51
CA SER A 551 44.15 14.15 -27.73
C SER A 551 44.87 14.57 -26.45
N SER A 552 44.43 14.11 -25.27
CA SER A 552 45.01 14.42 -23.96
C SER A 552 45.06 15.92 -23.63
N GLN A 553 44.18 16.72 -24.23
CA GLN A 553 44.02 18.15 -23.91
C GLN A 553 43.17 18.37 -22.66
N LEU A 554 42.28 17.41 -22.36
CA LEU A 554 41.47 17.36 -21.15
C LEU A 554 41.72 16.05 -20.40
N HIS A 555 41.54 16.08 -19.09
CA HIS A 555 41.62 14.91 -18.22
C HIS A 555 40.43 14.83 -17.27
N ILE A 556 40.20 13.62 -16.74
CA ILE A 556 39.10 13.34 -15.82
C ILE A 556 39.24 14.16 -14.53
N GLN A 557 38.11 14.57 -13.96
CA GLN A 557 38.02 15.30 -12.69
C GLN A 557 38.60 14.45 -11.54
N ARG A 558 39.34 15.07 -10.63
CA ARG A 558 40.02 14.39 -9.50
C ARG A 558 39.54 14.91 -8.13
N PRO A 559 39.24 14.03 -7.17
CA PRO A 559 39.14 12.58 -7.31
C PRO A 559 37.92 12.15 -8.13
N LEU A 560 38.08 11.08 -8.92
CA LEU A 560 36.96 10.32 -9.45
C LEU A 560 36.54 9.31 -8.39
N GLN A 561 35.41 9.55 -7.74
CA GLN A 561 34.87 8.70 -6.69
C GLN A 561 33.95 7.67 -7.32
N VAL A 562 34.50 6.47 -7.57
CA VAL A 562 33.75 5.32 -8.09
C VAL A 562 33.20 4.53 -6.91
N LEU A 563 31.88 4.42 -6.84
CA LEU A 563 31.13 3.69 -5.81
C LEU A 563 30.33 2.55 -6.46
N SER A 564 30.00 1.50 -5.71
CA SER A 564 29.10 0.46 -6.24
C SER A 564 27.69 1.02 -6.35
N ILE A 565 26.90 0.56 -7.33
CA ILE A 565 25.48 0.88 -7.46
C ILE A 565 24.66 0.51 -6.20
N SER A 566 25.15 -0.42 -5.39
CA SER A 566 24.62 -0.71 -4.04
C SER A 566 24.71 0.49 -3.09
N ASP A 567 25.74 1.30 -3.22
CA ASP A 567 26.04 2.46 -2.37
C ASP A 567 25.34 3.74 -2.88
N ALA A 568 24.24 3.58 -3.63
CA ALA A 568 23.49 4.69 -4.18
C ALA A 568 23.09 5.67 -3.07
N GLU A 569 22.49 5.22 -1.97
CA GLU A 569 22.10 6.08 -0.85
C GLU A 569 23.29 6.90 -0.29
N ASP A 570 24.44 6.26 -0.08
CA ASP A 570 25.64 6.91 0.44
C ASP A 570 26.17 7.98 -0.51
N SER A 571 26.06 7.76 -1.82
CA SER A 571 26.40 8.78 -2.82
C SER A 571 25.53 10.04 -2.69
N PHE A 572 24.22 9.88 -2.44
CA PHE A 572 23.28 10.98 -2.20
C PHE A 572 23.61 11.73 -0.91
N ARG A 573 23.93 11.01 0.18
CA ARG A 573 24.36 11.61 1.45
C ARG A 573 25.69 12.35 1.32
N MET A 574 26.64 11.78 0.58
CA MET A 574 27.94 12.38 0.33
C MET A 574 27.80 13.70 -0.43
N MET A 575 26.96 13.73 -1.47
CA MET A 575 26.66 14.94 -2.22
C MET A 575 25.92 15.99 -1.37
N GLN A 576 24.92 15.57 -0.58
CA GLN A 576 24.18 16.45 0.34
C GLN A 576 25.11 17.14 1.35
N SER A 577 26.11 16.42 1.88
CA SER A 577 27.06 16.97 2.85
C SER A 577 28.00 18.04 2.29
N GLY A 578 28.08 18.19 0.96
CA GLY A 578 29.01 19.10 0.29
C GLY A 578 30.48 18.74 0.48
N ARG A 579 30.79 17.55 1.01
CA ARG A 579 32.15 17.05 1.23
C ARG A 579 32.81 16.56 -0.05
N ALA A 580 32.02 16.07 -1.02
CA ALA A 580 32.52 15.57 -2.29
C ALA A 580 33.37 16.60 -3.05
N ALA A 581 34.46 16.13 -3.66
CA ALA A 581 35.29 16.84 -4.63
C ALA A 581 35.35 16.01 -5.92
N GLY A 582 35.62 16.65 -7.05
CA GLY A 582 35.60 15.98 -8.36
C GLY A 582 34.21 15.43 -8.72
N LYS A 583 34.16 14.19 -9.22
CA LYS A 583 32.94 13.53 -9.70
C LYS A 583 32.65 12.27 -8.90
N ILE A 584 31.36 12.01 -8.65
CA ILE A 584 30.87 10.73 -8.12
C ILE A 584 30.26 9.95 -9.27
N VAL A 585 30.66 8.69 -9.40
CA VAL A 585 30.15 7.75 -10.40
C VAL A 585 29.75 6.47 -9.70
N LEU A 586 28.59 5.94 -10.05
CA LEU A 586 28.11 4.66 -9.55
C LEU A 586 28.33 3.60 -10.62
N GLN A 587 29.15 2.61 -10.31
CA GLN A 587 29.47 1.49 -11.18
C GLN A 587 28.42 0.40 -11.05
N VAL A 588 27.91 -0.07 -12.18
CA VAL A 588 26.89 -1.12 -12.26
C VAL A 588 27.59 -2.47 -12.20
N GLU A 589 27.35 -3.22 -11.12
CA GLU A 589 27.89 -4.56 -10.94
C GLU A 589 26.71 -5.55 -10.89
N PRO A 590 26.68 -6.61 -11.73
CA PRO A 590 25.53 -7.53 -11.78
C PRO A 590 25.17 -8.17 -10.43
N HIS A 591 26.18 -8.46 -9.61
CA HIS A 591 26.02 -9.13 -8.32
C HIS A 591 25.86 -8.16 -7.15
N ALA A 592 25.79 -6.84 -7.40
CA ALA A 592 25.59 -5.82 -6.38
C ALA A 592 24.29 -6.04 -5.61
N PRO A 593 24.31 -6.15 -4.26
CA PRO A 593 23.11 -6.25 -3.45
C PRO A 593 22.37 -4.90 -3.43
N VAL A 594 21.15 -4.86 -3.93
CA VAL A 594 20.33 -3.65 -4.01
C VAL A 594 19.01 -3.83 -3.28
N ARG A 595 18.55 -2.77 -2.59
CA ARG A 595 17.22 -2.73 -2.00
C ARG A 595 16.19 -2.56 -3.12
N THR A 596 15.35 -3.57 -3.31
CA THR A 596 14.34 -3.62 -4.37
C THR A 596 12.92 -3.59 -3.81
N ILE A 597 12.01 -2.94 -4.52
CA ILE A 597 10.55 -3.07 -4.35
C ILE A 597 10.00 -3.50 -5.71
N LEU A 598 9.99 -4.81 -5.94
CA LEU A 598 9.51 -5.39 -7.20
C LEU A 598 8.06 -5.83 -7.02
N GLN A 599 7.23 -5.60 -8.04
CA GLN A 599 5.91 -6.19 -8.02
C GLN A 599 6.07 -7.72 -8.11
N PRO A 600 5.32 -8.50 -7.31
CA PRO A 600 5.26 -9.93 -7.55
C PRO A 600 4.84 -10.11 -9.01
N LYS A 601 5.67 -10.79 -9.83
CA LYS A 601 5.32 -11.08 -11.24
C LYS A 601 3.91 -11.66 -11.24
N GLN A 602 2.93 -10.85 -11.60
CA GLN A 602 1.56 -11.30 -11.65
C GLN A 602 1.55 -12.33 -12.76
N ARG A 603 1.38 -13.61 -12.41
CA ARG A 603 0.95 -14.60 -13.39
C ARG A 603 -0.44 -14.14 -13.82
N LEU A 604 -0.49 -13.34 -14.88
CA LEU A 604 -1.75 -12.96 -15.52
C LEU A 604 -2.44 -14.29 -15.83
N CYS A 605 -3.52 -14.57 -15.11
CA CYS A 605 -4.30 -15.77 -15.33
C CYS A 605 -4.98 -15.61 -16.69
N THR A 606 -4.39 -16.21 -17.72
CA THR A 606 -5.03 -16.41 -19.01
C THR A 606 -5.98 -17.59 -18.88
N LEU A 607 -7.21 -17.43 -19.34
CA LEU A 607 -8.23 -18.47 -19.36
C LEU A 607 -8.19 -19.14 -20.74
N ASP A 608 -8.20 -20.48 -20.75
CA ASP A 608 -8.23 -21.28 -21.97
C ASP A 608 -9.50 -20.96 -22.79
N ALA A 609 -9.31 -20.52 -24.04
CA ALA A 609 -10.38 -20.21 -24.98
C ALA A 609 -11.16 -21.46 -25.40
N HIS A 610 -10.54 -22.64 -25.37
CA HIS A 610 -11.13 -23.93 -25.70
C HIS A 610 -11.78 -24.63 -24.51
N ALA A 611 -11.91 -23.93 -23.37
CA ALA A 611 -12.59 -24.43 -22.18
C ALA A 611 -13.91 -23.71 -21.91
N THR A 612 -14.85 -24.40 -21.27
CA THR A 612 -16.13 -23.85 -20.82
C THR A 612 -16.09 -23.40 -19.36
N TYR A 613 -16.65 -22.22 -19.09
CA TYR A 613 -16.76 -21.67 -17.74
C TYR A 613 -18.22 -21.51 -17.31
N VAL A 614 -18.58 -22.11 -16.17
CA VAL A 614 -19.95 -22.07 -15.62
C VAL A 614 -20.06 -20.94 -14.61
N VAL A 615 -20.90 -19.93 -14.89
CA VAL A 615 -21.11 -18.79 -13.98
C VAL A 615 -22.55 -18.76 -13.50
N VAL A 616 -22.76 -19.12 -12.25
CA VAL A 616 -24.07 -19.11 -11.61
C VAL A 616 -24.37 -17.73 -11.05
N GLY A 617 -25.56 -17.19 -11.34
CA GLY A 617 -25.84 -15.78 -11.09
C GLY A 617 -25.09 -14.84 -12.04
N GLY A 618 -24.54 -15.36 -13.15
CA GLY A 618 -23.74 -14.59 -14.11
C GLY A 618 -24.47 -13.40 -14.74
N LEU A 619 -25.80 -13.42 -14.78
CA LEU A 619 -26.62 -12.35 -15.34
C LEU A 619 -26.98 -11.25 -14.31
N GLY A 620 -26.62 -11.44 -13.04
CA GLY A 620 -26.79 -10.44 -11.96
C GLY A 620 -25.78 -9.30 -12.04
N GLY A 621 -25.89 -8.31 -11.15
CA GLY A 621 -25.00 -7.14 -11.12
C GLY A 621 -23.50 -7.51 -11.08
N LEU A 622 -23.12 -8.30 -10.07
CA LEU A 622 -21.74 -8.79 -9.90
C LEU A 622 -21.33 -9.77 -10.99
N GLY A 623 -22.22 -10.72 -11.34
CA GLY A 623 -21.97 -11.71 -12.38
C GLY A 623 -21.57 -11.08 -13.72
N ARG A 624 -22.27 -10.01 -14.13
CA ARG A 624 -21.97 -9.30 -15.38
C ARG A 624 -20.58 -8.68 -15.41
N THR A 625 -20.05 -8.24 -14.26
CA THR A 625 -18.67 -7.72 -14.16
C THR A 625 -17.65 -8.84 -14.22
N ILE A 626 -17.92 -9.95 -13.52
CA ILE A 626 -17.08 -11.16 -13.59
C ILE A 626 -17.00 -11.65 -15.05
N LEU A 627 -18.11 -11.66 -15.78
CA LEU A 627 -18.13 -12.07 -17.19
C LEU A 627 -17.23 -11.20 -18.08
N ARG A 628 -17.32 -9.86 -17.97
CA ARG A 628 -16.43 -8.96 -18.73
C ARG A 628 -14.96 -9.23 -18.43
N TRP A 629 -14.63 -9.44 -17.15
CA TRP A 629 -13.28 -9.79 -16.74
C TRP A 629 -12.83 -11.13 -17.34
N MET A 630 -13.65 -12.19 -17.24
CA MET A 630 -13.30 -13.51 -17.78
C MET A 630 -13.08 -13.47 -19.31
N VAL A 631 -13.91 -12.73 -20.05
CA VAL A 631 -13.74 -12.55 -21.51
C VAL A 631 -12.42 -11.82 -21.81
N SER A 632 -12.11 -10.76 -21.06
CA SER A 632 -10.84 -10.02 -21.20
C SER A 632 -9.60 -10.87 -20.89
N ARG A 633 -9.77 -11.98 -20.14
CA ARG A 633 -8.71 -12.94 -19.80
C ARG A 633 -8.60 -14.12 -20.77
N GLY A 634 -9.44 -14.18 -21.80
CA GLY A 634 -9.35 -15.21 -22.85
C GLY A 634 -10.49 -16.22 -22.90
N ALA A 635 -11.43 -16.20 -21.93
CA ALA A 635 -12.56 -17.13 -21.96
C ALA A 635 -13.47 -16.87 -23.17
N ARG A 636 -13.83 -17.94 -23.90
CA ARG A 636 -14.72 -17.88 -25.07
C ARG A 636 -15.98 -18.73 -24.97
N ASN A 637 -16.01 -19.74 -24.09
CA ASN A 637 -17.18 -20.60 -23.91
C ASN A 637 -17.74 -20.43 -22.49
N MET A 638 -19.00 -20.01 -22.37
CA MET A 638 -19.63 -19.70 -21.08
C MET A 638 -21.04 -20.26 -20.94
N VAL A 639 -21.34 -20.78 -19.76
CA VAL A 639 -22.69 -21.25 -19.37
C VAL A 639 -23.16 -20.43 -18.17
N LEU A 640 -24.19 -19.60 -18.37
CA LEU A 640 -24.69 -18.67 -17.36
C LEU A 640 -25.96 -19.24 -16.72
N LEU A 641 -25.84 -19.75 -15.50
CA LEU A 641 -26.95 -20.39 -14.79
C LEU A 641 -27.72 -19.36 -13.97
N GLY A 642 -29.04 -19.35 -14.13
CA GLY A 642 -29.93 -18.54 -13.30
C GLY A 642 -31.38 -19.00 -13.42
N ARG A 643 -32.19 -18.73 -12.40
CA ARG A 643 -33.60 -19.17 -12.33
C ARG A 643 -34.43 -18.73 -13.54
N SER A 644 -34.21 -17.50 -14.00
CA SER A 644 -34.99 -16.89 -15.07
C SER A 644 -34.33 -16.97 -16.45
N GLY A 645 -33.04 -17.31 -16.53
CA GLY A 645 -32.23 -17.16 -17.76
C GLY A 645 -32.03 -15.68 -18.14
N ALA A 646 -31.65 -15.42 -19.39
CA ALA A 646 -31.43 -14.06 -19.92
C ALA A 646 -32.73 -13.35 -20.28
N THR A 647 -33.45 -12.85 -19.26
CA THR A 647 -34.73 -12.15 -19.47
C THR A 647 -34.65 -10.64 -19.23
N SER A 648 -33.66 -10.14 -18.50
CA SER A 648 -33.53 -8.70 -18.23
C SER A 648 -32.89 -7.95 -19.40
N THR A 649 -33.37 -6.73 -19.70
CA THR A 649 -32.81 -5.85 -20.74
C THR A 649 -31.29 -5.68 -20.60
N LYS A 650 -30.84 -5.43 -19.37
CA LYS A 650 -29.43 -5.27 -18.98
C LYS A 650 -28.56 -6.51 -19.20
N ALA A 651 -29.17 -7.70 -19.20
CA ALA A 651 -28.48 -8.95 -19.53
C ALA A 651 -28.39 -9.13 -21.05
N LEU A 652 -29.49 -8.88 -21.77
CA LEU A 652 -29.55 -8.99 -23.23
C LEU A 652 -28.58 -8.00 -23.91
N GLU A 653 -28.52 -6.75 -23.44
CA GLU A 653 -27.57 -5.74 -23.92
C GLU A 653 -26.11 -6.18 -23.73
N LEU A 654 -25.77 -6.78 -22.59
CA LEU A 654 -24.41 -7.27 -22.34
C LEU A 654 -24.07 -8.41 -23.30
N LEU A 655 -24.97 -9.36 -23.47
CA LEU A 655 -24.75 -10.50 -24.37
C LEU A 655 -24.57 -10.04 -25.82
N ALA A 656 -25.37 -9.07 -26.27
CA ALA A 656 -25.22 -8.47 -27.59
C ALA A 656 -23.86 -7.77 -27.74
N LYS A 657 -23.43 -6.98 -26.75
CA LYS A 657 -22.12 -6.31 -26.76
C LYS A 657 -20.95 -7.30 -26.80
N LEU A 658 -21.00 -8.36 -25.98
CA LEU A 658 -19.95 -9.36 -25.95
C LEU A 658 -19.85 -10.12 -27.28
N ARG A 659 -20.98 -10.48 -27.90
CA ARG A 659 -21.01 -11.14 -29.21
C ARG A 659 -20.52 -10.24 -30.35
N ALA A 660 -20.81 -8.93 -30.28
CA ALA A 660 -20.31 -7.95 -31.25
C ALA A 660 -18.79 -7.74 -31.14
N GLN A 661 -18.24 -7.74 -29.92
CA GLN A 661 -16.80 -7.56 -29.67
C GLN A 661 -15.99 -8.83 -29.94
N HIS A 662 -16.60 -10.00 -29.76
CA HIS A 662 -15.96 -11.30 -29.89
C HIS A 662 -16.85 -12.26 -30.69
N PRO A 663 -16.72 -12.30 -32.04
CA PRO A 663 -17.56 -13.15 -32.89
C PRO A 663 -17.43 -14.66 -32.60
N ASP A 664 -16.32 -15.07 -31.98
CA ASP A 664 -15.99 -16.43 -31.56
C ASP A 664 -16.59 -16.82 -30.19
N ILE A 665 -17.25 -15.89 -29.48
CA ILE A 665 -17.77 -16.17 -28.13
C ILE A 665 -19.08 -16.98 -28.17
N ARG A 666 -19.12 -18.07 -27.41
CA ARG A 666 -20.31 -18.90 -27.21
C ARG A 666 -20.84 -18.76 -25.79
N ILE A 667 -22.06 -18.23 -25.66
CA ILE A 667 -22.71 -18.01 -24.35
C ILE A 667 -24.08 -18.66 -24.34
N GLU A 668 -24.24 -19.65 -23.47
CA GLU A 668 -25.51 -20.33 -23.18
C GLU A 668 -26.11 -19.82 -21.87
N THR A 669 -27.43 -19.61 -21.82
CA THR A 669 -28.11 -19.06 -20.64
C THR A 669 -29.32 -19.90 -20.17
N PRO A 670 -29.12 -21.20 -19.90
CA PRO A 670 -30.21 -22.10 -19.54
C PRO A 670 -30.86 -21.69 -18.21
N ARG A 671 -32.18 -21.86 -18.12
CA ARG A 671 -32.90 -21.71 -16.86
C ARG A 671 -32.52 -22.85 -15.92
N CYS A 672 -31.94 -22.52 -14.77
CA CYS A 672 -31.48 -23.51 -13.82
C CYS A 672 -31.55 -22.95 -12.39
N ASN A 673 -32.26 -23.65 -11.50
CA ASN A 673 -32.11 -23.45 -10.07
C ASN A 673 -31.05 -24.43 -9.55
N VAL A 674 -29.88 -23.93 -9.16
CA VAL A 674 -28.76 -24.78 -8.72
C VAL A 674 -29.03 -25.56 -7.43
N VAL A 675 -30.05 -25.17 -6.65
CA VAL A 675 -30.49 -25.93 -5.47
C VAL A 675 -31.24 -27.21 -5.86
N ASP A 676 -31.85 -27.23 -7.04
CA ASP A 676 -32.49 -28.42 -7.61
C ASP A 676 -31.46 -29.26 -8.37
N MET A 677 -31.10 -30.41 -7.78
CA MET A 677 -30.09 -31.31 -8.32
C MET A 677 -30.50 -31.92 -9.67
N GLY A 678 -31.77 -32.27 -9.86
CA GLY A 678 -32.25 -32.91 -11.09
C GLY A 678 -32.17 -31.94 -12.27
N THR A 679 -32.63 -30.70 -12.07
CA THR A 679 -32.53 -29.65 -13.07
C THR A 679 -31.07 -29.31 -13.41
N LEU A 680 -30.20 -29.20 -12.40
CA LEU A 680 -28.77 -28.91 -12.62
C LEU A 680 -28.09 -30.02 -13.43
N GLN A 681 -28.35 -31.29 -13.10
CA GLN A 681 -27.80 -32.44 -13.83
C GLN A 681 -28.23 -32.45 -15.29
N HIS A 682 -29.52 -32.27 -15.54
CA HIS A 682 -30.06 -32.23 -16.89
C HIS A 682 -29.43 -31.08 -17.71
N VAL A 683 -29.33 -29.89 -17.13
CA VAL A 683 -28.70 -28.73 -17.80
C VAL A 683 -27.23 -28.99 -18.11
N LEU A 684 -26.45 -29.49 -17.16
CA LEU A 684 -25.03 -29.78 -17.34
C LEU A 684 -24.80 -30.89 -18.39
N GLN A 685 -25.59 -31.95 -18.35
CA GLN A 685 -25.53 -33.03 -19.35
C GLN A 685 -25.82 -32.52 -20.75
N ASN A 686 -26.80 -31.61 -20.91
CA ASN A 686 -27.14 -31.04 -22.20
C ASN A 686 -26.04 -30.14 -22.75
N VAL A 687 -25.49 -29.22 -21.95
CA VAL A 687 -24.42 -28.32 -22.43
C VAL A 687 -23.13 -29.07 -22.76
N THR A 688 -22.81 -30.14 -22.04
CA THR A 688 -21.59 -30.93 -22.27
C THR A 688 -21.61 -31.69 -23.62
N ARG A 689 -22.78 -31.87 -24.24
CA ARG A 689 -22.89 -32.51 -25.57
C ARG A 689 -22.32 -31.66 -26.71
N PHE A 690 -22.30 -30.34 -26.53
CA PHE A 690 -21.99 -29.41 -27.61
C PHE A 690 -20.98 -28.31 -27.24
N MET A 691 -20.72 -28.09 -25.95
CA MET A 691 -19.71 -27.16 -25.45
C MET A 691 -18.39 -27.90 -25.20
N PRO A 692 -17.23 -27.20 -25.28
CA PRO A 692 -15.96 -27.77 -24.84
C PRO A 692 -15.94 -28.14 -23.34
N PRO A 693 -14.93 -28.88 -22.86
CA PRO A 693 -14.85 -29.33 -21.48
C PRO A 693 -14.97 -28.19 -20.46
N ILE A 694 -15.73 -28.41 -19.39
CA ILE A 694 -15.87 -27.42 -18.31
C ILE A 694 -14.58 -27.41 -17.46
N ARG A 695 -13.88 -26.27 -17.40
CA ARG A 695 -12.65 -26.12 -16.61
C ARG A 695 -12.74 -25.16 -15.44
N GLY A 696 -13.80 -24.37 -15.35
CA GLY A 696 -13.99 -23.44 -14.23
C GLY A 696 -15.46 -23.24 -13.89
N CYS A 697 -15.71 -22.95 -12.61
CA CYS A 697 -17.03 -22.56 -12.14
C CYS A 697 -16.93 -21.39 -11.16
N VAL A 698 -17.86 -20.45 -11.31
CA VAL A 698 -18.06 -19.31 -10.44
C VAL A 698 -19.49 -19.33 -9.88
N GLN A 699 -19.61 -19.47 -8.56
CA GLN A 699 -20.89 -19.36 -7.86
C GLN A 699 -21.07 -17.92 -7.36
N ALA A 700 -21.92 -17.14 -8.03
CA ALA A 700 -22.26 -15.75 -7.67
C ALA A 700 -23.77 -15.58 -7.39
N ALA A 701 -24.52 -16.68 -7.22
CA ALA A 701 -25.93 -16.64 -6.89
C ALA A 701 -26.18 -16.28 -5.42
N MET A 702 -27.15 -15.40 -5.18
CA MET A 702 -27.56 -14.97 -3.84
C MET A 702 -29.05 -14.65 -3.81
N VAL A 703 -29.71 -15.04 -2.71
CA VAL A 703 -31.09 -14.67 -2.40
C VAL A 703 -31.12 -14.07 -1.00
N LEU A 704 -31.56 -12.81 -0.91
CA LEU A 704 -31.64 -12.04 0.32
C LEU A 704 -33.05 -12.12 0.92
N ARG A 705 -33.12 -12.43 2.21
CA ARG A 705 -34.33 -12.45 3.06
C ARG A 705 -34.04 -11.71 4.35
N ASP A 706 -34.03 -10.38 4.26
CA ASP A 706 -33.63 -9.51 5.36
C ASP A 706 -34.80 -9.38 6.37
N ILE A 707 -34.76 -10.15 7.46
CA ILE A 707 -35.77 -10.18 8.52
C ILE A 707 -35.06 -10.26 9.89
N MET A 708 -35.61 -9.63 10.93
CA MET A 708 -35.11 -9.74 12.30
C MET A 708 -35.11 -11.22 12.75
N SER A 709 -34.14 -11.60 13.57
CA SER A 709 -33.92 -13.01 13.92
C SER A 709 -35.11 -13.69 14.57
N SER A 710 -35.79 -12.97 15.46
CA SER A 710 -37.01 -13.36 16.17
C SER A 710 -38.20 -13.58 15.24
N ASP A 711 -38.25 -12.88 14.11
CA ASP A 711 -39.38 -12.85 13.19
C ASP A 711 -39.13 -13.68 11.92
N MET A 712 -37.95 -14.27 11.78
CA MET A 712 -37.53 -14.97 10.57
C MET A 712 -38.26 -16.32 10.45
N PRO A 713 -39.11 -16.50 9.43
CA PRO A 713 -39.71 -17.81 9.18
C PRO A 713 -38.64 -18.84 8.80
N TYR A 714 -38.84 -20.09 9.21
CA TYR A 714 -37.97 -21.21 8.87
C TYR A 714 -37.68 -21.32 7.36
N GLU A 715 -38.68 -21.07 6.53
CA GLU A 715 -38.55 -21.12 5.07
C GLU A 715 -37.58 -20.05 4.52
N ASP A 716 -37.56 -18.86 5.12
CA ASP A 716 -36.67 -17.77 4.69
C ASP A 716 -35.23 -17.99 5.14
N TRP A 717 -35.03 -18.58 6.32
CA TRP A 717 -33.74 -19.05 6.80
C TRP A 717 -33.12 -20.06 5.82
N HIS A 718 -33.88 -21.10 5.46
CA HIS A 718 -33.44 -22.10 4.49
C HIS A 718 -33.23 -21.51 3.09
N THR A 719 -34.13 -20.64 2.63
CA THR A 719 -34.03 -20.03 1.30
C THR A 719 -32.72 -19.25 1.13
N SER A 720 -32.26 -18.52 2.15
CA SER A 720 -31.01 -17.76 2.06
C SER A 720 -29.76 -18.64 2.19
N LEU A 721 -29.82 -19.73 2.95
CA LEU A 721 -28.70 -20.67 3.11
C LEU A 721 -28.54 -21.62 1.93
N ASP A 722 -29.64 -22.11 1.36
CA ASP A 722 -29.64 -23.18 0.37
C ASP A 722 -28.90 -22.82 -0.92
N TYR A 723 -28.96 -21.57 -1.39
CA TYR A 723 -28.23 -21.15 -2.60
C TYR A 723 -26.71 -21.12 -2.38
N LYS A 724 -26.25 -20.87 -1.16
CA LYS A 724 -24.83 -20.85 -0.80
C LYS A 724 -24.32 -22.25 -0.51
N LEU A 725 -25.11 -23.04 0.23
CA LEU A 725 -24.75 -24.36 0.73
C LEU A 725 -25.08 -25.46 -0.26
N ARG A 726 -26.37 -25.73 -0.43
CA ARG A 726 -26.86 -26.80 -1.30
C ARG A 726 -26.50 -26.53 -2.75
N GLY A 727 -26.63 -25.28 -3.21
CA GLY A 727 -26.21 -24.89 -4.56
C GLY A 727 -24.74 -25.18 -4.84
N SER A 728 -23.84 -24.79 -3.93
CA SER A 728 -22.40 -25.07 -4.08
C SER A 728 -22.09 -26.56 -3.98
N ARG A 729 -22.79 -27.30 -3.10
CA ARG A 729 -22.66 -28.76 -2.98
C ARG A 729 -23.12 -29.49 -4.24
N ASN A 730 -24.22 -29.06 -4.84
CA ASN A 730 -24.75 -29.64 -6.07
C ASN A 730 -23.79 -29.38 -7.25
N LEU A 731 -23.28 -28.16 -7.39
CA LEU A 731 -22.25 -27.85 -8.40
C LEU A 731 -21.00 -28.69 -8.18
N ALA A 732 -20.56 -28.79 -6.93
CA ALA A 732 -19.44 -29.62 -6.52
C ALA A 732 -19.58 -31.09 -6.93
N GLN A 733 -20.77 -31.68 -6.78
CA GLN A 733 -21.03 -33.08 -7.09
C GLN A 733 -21.18 -33.36 -8.59
N ASN A 734 -21.60 -32.37 -9.39
CA ASN A 734 -21.96 -32.56 -10.79
C ASN A 734 -20.95 -31.95 -11.79
N LEU A 735 -19.93 -31.25 -11.31
CA LEU A 735 -18.81 -30.80 -12.13
C LEU A 735 -17.66 -31.82 -12.09
N PRO A 736 -16.97 -32.08 -13.23
CA PRO A 736 -15.96 -33.13 -13.29
C PRO A 736 -14.77 -32.82 -12.37
N ALA A 737 -14.25 -33.84 -11.67
CA ALA A 737 -13.14 -33.69 -10.73
C ALA A 737 -11.78 -33.50 -11.41
N GLU A 738 -11.61 -34.07 -12.61
CA GLU A 738 -10.34 -34.12 -13.35
C GLU A 738 -10.13 -32.92 -14.32
N SER A 739 -11.18 -32.12 -14.60
CA SER A 739 -11.12 -31.02 -15.57
C SER A 739 -10.89 -29.63 -14.96
N LEU A 740 -10.96 -29.48 -13.63
CA LEU A 740 -10.73 -28.22 -12.92
C LEU A 740 -9.23 -27.95 -12.68
N GLN A 741 -8.43 -27.91 -13.75
CA GLN A 741 -7.02 -27.48 -13.68
C GLN A 741 -6.89 -25.97 -13.37
N GLU A 742 -7.94 -25.19 -13.66
CA GLU A 742 -8.00 -23.75 -13.41
C GLU A 742 -9.11 -23.42 -12.38
N ARG A 743 -8.70 -23.31 -11.12
CA ARG A 743 -9.38 -22.73 -9.93
C ARG A 743 -10.91 -22.53 -10.03
N ALA A 744 -11.69 -23.33 -9.29
CA ALA A 744 -13.06 -22.96 -8.93
C ALA A 744 -13.05 -21.78 -7.93
N ILE A 745 -13.54 -20.61 -8.34
CA ILE A 745 -13.63 -19.42 -7.49
C ILE A 745 -15.08 -19.31 -6.98
N VAL A 746 -15.29 -19.58 -5.70
CA VAL A 746 -16.58 -19.34 -5.04
C VAL A 746 -16.56 -17.92 -4.50
N PHE A 747 -17.39 -17.03 -5.07
CA PHE A 747 -17.58 -15.68 -4.52
C PHE A 747 -18.56 -15.76 -3.34
N GLN A 748 -18.10 -15.43 -2.14
CA GLN A 748 -18.92 -15.35 -0.95
C GLN A 748 -19.29 -13.88 -0.68
N ALA A 749 -20.53 -13.49 -1.01
CA ALA A 749 -21.06 -12.20 -0.59
C ALA A 749 -21.61 -12.33 0.85
N LEU A 750 -20.93 -11.66 1.79
CA LEU A 750 -21.47 -11.29 3.09
C LEU A 750 -22.15 -9.91 2.87
N VAL A 751 -23.47 -9.89 2.75
CA VAL A 751 -24.20 -8.62 2.75
C VAL A 751 -24.71 -8.45 4.17
N GLU A 752 -23.95 -7.71 4.97
CA GLU A 752 -24.46 -7.05 6.16
C GLU A 752 -25.18 -5.79 5.69
N LYS A 753 -26.47 -5.68 5.98
CA LYS A 753 -27.23 -4.44 5.75
C LYS A 753 -27.43 -3.78 7.10
N LEU A 754 -26.55 -2.84 7.45
CA LEU A 754 -26.82 -1.83 8.47
C LEU A 754 -28.04 -1.04 8.03
N THR A 755 -29.23 -1.51 8.41
CA THR A 755 -30.46 -0.72 8.28
C THR A 755 -30.51 0.20 9.49
N ARG A 756 -30.37 1.50 9.23
CA ARG A 756 -30.52 2.60 10.19
C ARG A 756 -31.57 2.30 11.25
N ALA A 757 -31.12 2.26 12.50
CA ALA A 757 -31.95 2.41 13.69
C ALA A 757 -32.52 3.84 13.73
N CYS A 758 -33.62 4.08 13.02
CA CYS A 758 -34.60 5.07 13.42
C CYS A 758 -35.96 4.37 13.41
N ASN A 759 -36.56 4.28 14.61
CA ASN A 759 -37.92 3.85 14.90
C ASN A 759 -38.23 2.36 14.71
N LEU A 760 -38.06 1.58 15.78
CA LEU A 760 -39.14 0.96 16.59
C LEU A 760 -38.51 -0.02 17.61
N ARG A 761 -39.28 -0.37 18.65
CA ARG A 761 -38.87 -0.80 20.00
C ARG A 761 -38.06 -2.12 20.09
N PRO A 762 -37.35 -2.35 21.21
CA PRO A 762 -36.27 -3.34 21.32
C PRO A 762 -36.67 -4.57 22.13
N GLU A 763 -36.43 -5.78 21.62
CA GLU A 763 -36.17 -6.97 22.45
C GLU A 763 -35.15 -7.90 21.76
N ARG A 764 -34.09 -8.26 22.52
CA ARG A 764 -33.15 -9.39 22.42
C ARG A 764 -32.50 -9.69 21.05
N VAL A 765 -31.17 -9.47 20.96
CA VAL A 765 -30.35 -9.90 19.83
C VAL A 765 -29.31 -10.93 20.28
N ASP A 766 -29.47 -12.17 19.80
CA ASP A 766 -28.49 -13.26 19.86
C ASP A 766 -27.58 -13.25 18.62
N THR A 767 -26.28 -13.43 18.82
CA THR A 767 -25.16 -13.27 17.85
C THR A 767 -24.78 -14.53 17.06
N TYR A 768 -25.56 -15.62 17.08
CA TYR A 768 -25.18 -16.91 16.48
C TYR A 768 -25.84 -17.18 15.12
N ARG A 769 -25.30 -16.68 14.00
CA ARG A 769 -25.91 -16.94 12.67
C ARG A 769 -25.02 -17.35 11.49
N HIS A 770 -23.69 -17.50 11.60
CA HIS A 770 -22.85 -17.58 10.39
C HIS A 770 -21.80 -18.71 10.28
N VAL A 771 -21.80 -19.70 11.16
CA VAL A 771 -20.75 -20.76 11.22
C VAL A 771 -20.87 -21.91 10.18
N PRO A 772 -22.06 -22.42 9.74
CA PRO A 772 -22.11 -23.73 9.07
C PRO A 772 -21.51 -23.86 7.65
N ILE A 773 -21.28 -22.76 6.92
CA ILE A 773 -20.88 -22.80 5.50
C ILE A 773 -19.38 -23.04 5.31
N ARG A 774 -18.56 -22.66 6.29
CA ARG A 774 -17.09 -22.80 6.22
C ARG A 774 -16.62 -24.26 6.24
N ASN A 775 -17.34 -25.15 6.93
CA ASN A 775 -16.98 -26.56 7.05
C ASN A 775 -17.06 -27.34 5.72
N LEU A 776 -17.91 -26.94 4.76
CA LEU A 776 -18.04 -27.63 3.47
C LEU A 776 -16.91 -27.33 2.48
N ALA A 777 -16.28 -26.15 2.57
CA ALA A 777 -15.06 -25.85 1.81
C ALA A 777 -13.87 -26.66 2.37
N TRP A 778 -13.85 -26.87 3.69
CA TRP A 778 -12.80 -27.61 4.39
C TRP A 778 -12.85 -29.13 4.14
N ILE A 779 -14.05 -29.72 4.03
CA ILE A 779 -14.24 -31.14 3.64
C ILE A 779 -13.62 -31.47 2.25
N ARG A 780 -13.35 -30.46 1.42
CA ARG A 780 -12.67 -30.64 0.12
C ARG A 780 -11.16 -30.47 0.15
N PHE A 781 -10.63 -29.72 1.12
CA PHE A 781 -9.18 -29.60 1.30
C PHE A 781 -8.55 -30.93 1.74
N SER A 782 -9.28 -31.73 2.54
CA SER A 782 -8.85 -33.07 2.95
C SER A 782 -8.92 -34.14 1.84
N ARG A 783 -9.45 -33.81 0.64
CA ARG A 783 -9.62 -34.75 -0.50
C ARG A 783 -8.95 -34.29 -1.81
N SER A 784 -7.90 -33.47 -1.74
CA SER A 784 -7.08 -33.10 -2.92
C SER A 784 -7.85 -32.41 -4.05
N ARG A 785 -8.62 -31.33 -3.77
CA ARG A 785 -9.33 -30.55 -4.80
C ARG A 785 -9.09 -29.04 -4.68
N CYS A 786 -8.94 -28.35 -5.82
CA CYS A 786 -8.76 -26.89 -5.92
C CYS A 786 -10.07 -26.12 -5.63
N ALA A 787 -10.14 -25.36 -4.53
CA ALA A 787 -11.26 -24.47 -4.22
C ALA A 787 -10.79 -23.25 -3.40
N THR A 788 -11.38 -22.07 -3.63
CA THR A 788 -11.14 -20.85 -2.85
C THR A 788 -12.46 -20.14 -2.54
N GLY A 789 -12.66 -19.76 -1.27
CA GLY A 789 -13.76 -18.90 -0.82
C GLY A 789 -13.25 -17.50 -0.51
N LEU A 790 -13.90 -16.47 -1.08
CA LEU A 790 -13.52 -15.06 -0.87
C LEU A 790 -14.59 -14.33 -0.07
N GLY A 791 -14.29 -13.92 1.16
CA GLY A 791 -15.15 -13.04 1.95
C GLY A 791 -15.15 -11.62 1.38
N ARG A 792 -16.33 -11.02 1.17
CA ARG A 792 -16.46 -9.63 0.71
C ARG A 792 -17.50 -8.89 1.52
N SER A 793 -17.13 -7.68 1.93
CA SER A 793 -18.00 -6.68 2.53
C SER A 793 -18.18 -5.53 1.50
N SER A 794 -19.35 -5.48 0.86
CA SER A 794 -19.81 -4.48 -0.15
C SER A 794 -19.18 -4.49 -1.56
N VAL A 795 -19.99 -4.19 -2.59
CA VAL A 795 -19.59 -3.99 -4.00
C VAL A 795 -20.18 -2.67 -4.48
N GLN A 796 -19.34 -1.66 -4.68
CA GLN A 796 -19.77 -0.38 -5.25
C GLN A 796 -19.69 -0.43 -6.78
N MET A 797 -20.76 -0.91 -7.43
CA MET A 797 -21.11 -0.59 -8.84
C MET A 797 -22.57 -1.00 -9.13
N SER A 798 -23.41 0.00 -9.45
CA SER A 798 -24.83 0.05 -9.89
C SER A 798 -25.52 -1.24 -10.42
N PRO A 799 -26.86 -1.52 -10.21
CA PRO A 799 -28.00 -0.64 -9.87
C PRO A 799 -28.96 -1.18 -8.78
N TYR A 800 -28.56 -2.13 -7.93
CA TYR A 800 -29.53 -2.75 -6.98
C TYR A 800 -30.08 -1.73 -5.96
N LEU A 801 -29.28 -0.73 -5.58
CA LEU A 801 -29.72 0.38 -4.73
C LEU A 801 -30.71 1.32 -5.45
N SER A 802 -30.61 1.46 -6.79
CA SER A 802 -31.44 2.41 -7.54
C SER A 802 -32.84 1.87 -7.90
N SER A 803 -33.01 0.55 -8.07
CA SER A 803 -34.35 -0.01 -8.35
C SER A 803 -35.27 -0.03 -7.12
N TRP A 804 -34.69 0.00 -5.92
CA TRP A 804 -35.45 0.06 -4.66
C TRP A 804 -35.97 1.50 -4.40
N ALA A 805 -35.16 2.51 -4.72
CA ALA A 805 -35.57 3.92 -4.63
C ALA A 805 -36.71 4.29 -5.61
N ALA A 806 -36.74 3.68 -6.80
CA ALA A 806 -37.74 4.01 -7.84
C ALA A 806 -39.14 3.39 -7.64
N ARG A 807 -39.35 2.50 -6.66
CA ARG A 807 -40.68 1.92 -6.34
C ARG A 807 -41.35 2.55 -5.12
N ARG A 808 -40.75 3.60 -4.55
CA ARG A 808 -41.28 4.36 -3.40
C ARG A 808 -41.23 5.88 -3.61
N CYS A 809 -41.11 6.35 -4.85
CA CYS A 809 -41.55 7.69 -5.23
C CYS A 809 -42.98 7.60 -5.75
#